data_AF-A0AAN7TCX4-F1
#
_entry.id   AF-A0AAN7TCX4-F1
#
_cell.length_a   1.000
_cell.length_b   1.000
_cell.length_c   1.000
_cell.angle_alpha   90.00
_cell.angle_beta   90.00
_cell.angle_gamma   90.00
#
_symmetry.space_group_name_H-M   'P 1'
#
loop_
_entity.id
_entity.type
_entity.pdbx_description
1 polymer ?
#
loop_
_entity_poly.entity_id
_entity_poly.type
_entity_poly.pdbx_seq_one_letter_code
_entity_poly.pdbx_strand_id
1 'polypeptide(L)'
;MSTCEAGNQYDGRIGTRISAIFVILVGSFLGAWFPVFAARHKDVSVPGWAFFIAKYFGSGVIVATAFIHLLAPANEALTDPCLTGPITEYSWTEGICLIVIFVMFFLELMTMRYAKFGHSHDHEHSQDVELAKQAKSKKADRKSQSSSSSRVVEPSLQDEQLRSAEACAGPHVPGDDHLSHNRQHLDMYGHDDGHHDHKTFDPDSYAAQMTAIAILEFGVIFHSIFIGLTLAVAGKEFITLYVVLVFHQTFEGLALGTRLASIKWPSTSRWTPYVLGGCYALSTPIAISIGLGVRTGFAPGSQTTLIVNGVFDSISAGILIYTGLIELMAHEFMFSEYMQKAPIREVLAALGFCDKAATMSLTNILFKFLPGFCYSQFFVTPPDPETDCTGKTVIVTGSNTGLGKETVRHFVRLNAEKVIIACRSIEKGEAAKQDIERISGRHGVVEVWKLDLQDYDSVKAFAQKAQGLRRLDIVIENAGINTFKYVSAAGNESTITVNVVSTFLLALLLLPKLQESGKITATTPTLTIVSSEVHFLTALPEKSAPSIFDKLNDQKSARMSDRYNVSKLMEVFACREIARQHPAEQLGVTLNFINPGLCNSELSRELDIAAVRFMLGLFARTTEVGARTLVHAGLSGKETHGKYLSDSKVTHCAPLVEGRGGAELQSRVWKELADRLDAIQPGVLKVLDV
;
A
#
# COMPACT_ATOMS: atom_id res chain seq x y z
N MET A 1 42.87 2.60 -1.76
CA MET A 1 42.28 3.29 -0.60
C MET A 1 41.01 3.97 -1.08
N SER A 2 39.86 3.36 -0.87
CA SER A 2 38.54 3.96 -1.11
C SER A 2 38.33 5.05 -0.06
N THR A 3 38.30 6.31 -0.48
CA THR A 3 37.97 7.43 0.41
C THR A 3 36.45 7.52 0.55
N CYS A 4 35.93 7.49 1.78
CA CYS A 4 34.49 7.73 2.06
C CYS A 4 34.04 9.05 1.42
N GLU A 5 32.79 9.10 0.96
CA GLU A 5 32.19 10.36 0.53
C GLU A 5 32.14 11.35 1.70
N ALA A 6 32.86 12.46 1.55
CA ALA A 6 32.92 13.53 2.55
C ALA A 6 31.81 14.60 2.36
N GLY A 7 30.90 14.40 1.40
CA GLY A 7 29.85 15.35 1.04
C GLY A 7 28.44 14.89 1.38
N ASN A 8 27.46 15.73 1.10
CA ASN A 8 26.05 15.35 1.10
C ASN A 8 25.37 15.76 -0.20
N GLN A 9 24.15 15.27 -0.42
CA GLN A 9 23.43 15.45 -1.68
C GLN A 9 22.44 16.63 -1.64
N TYR A 10 22.61 17.58 -0.71
CA TYR A 10 21.65 18.67 -0.53
C TYR A 10 21.48 19.49 -1.82
N ASP A 11 20.25 19.55 -2.32
CA ASP A 11 19.91 20.08 -3.64
C ASP A 11 19.30 21.49 -3.63
N GLY A 12 19.37 22.20 -2.49
CA GLY A 12 18.95 23.60 -2.38
C GLY A 12 17.47 23.86 -2.09
N ARG A 13 16.61 22.82 -2.00
CA ARG A 13 15.15 22.97 -1.79
C ARG A 13 14.76 23.32 -0.35
N ILE A 14 15.22 24.46 0.17
CA ILE A 14 15.01 24.83 1.57
C ILE A 14 13.53 25.00 1.94
N GLY A 15 12.73 25.62 1.07
CA GLY A 15 11.30 25.87 1.34
C GLY A 15 10.48 24.60 1.51
N THR A 16 10.72 23.59 0.67
CA THR A 16 10.05 22.28 0.75
C THR A 16 10.52 21.45 1.95
N ARG A 17 11.77 21.63 2.39
CA ARG A 17 12.27 20.97 3.61
C ARG A 17 11.71 21.61 4.89
N ILE A 18 11.52 22.94 4.88
CA ILE A 18 10.82 23.63 5.96
C ILE A 18 9.37 23.16 6.02
N SER A 19 8.68 22.99 4.87
CA SER A 19 7.31 22.47 4.90
C SER A 19 7.24 21.04 5.47
N ALA A 20 8.27 20.22 5.26
CA ALA A 20 8.34 18.87 5.82
C ALA A 20 8.27 18.85 7.36
N ILE A 21 8.88 19.83 8.03
CA ILE A 21 8.80 19.97 9.50
C ILE A 21 7.34 20.06 9.93
N PHE A 22 6.55 20.94 9.30
CA PHE A 22 5.17 21.20 9.70
C PHE A 22 4.22 20.08 9.29
N VAL A 23 4.36 19.53 8.08
CA VAL A 23 3.47 18.47 7.59
C VAL A 23 3.68 17.16 8.35
N ILE A 24 4.94 16.78 8.61
CA ILE A 24 5.25 15.60 9.44
C ILE A 24 4.77 15.83 10.87
N LEU A 25 4.96 17.03 11.44
CA LEU A 25 4.45 17.36 12.78
C LEU A 25 2.93 17.15 12.88
N VAL A 26 2.17 17.72 11.94
CA VAL A 26 0.70 17.57 11.93
C VAL A 26 0.29 16.11 11.74
N GLY A 27 0.90 15.41 10.77
CA GLY A 27 0.60 14.00 10.51
C GLY A 27 0.90 13.10 11.71
N SER A 28 1.99 13.36 12.42
CA SER A 28 2.41 12.59 13.60
C SER A 28 1.51 12.87 14.81
N PHE A 29 1.12 14.13 15.02
CA PHE A 29 0.16 14.49 16.06
C PHE A 29 -1.20 13.85 15.83
N LEU A 30 -1.71 13.91 14.60
CA LEU A 30 -2.98 13.27 14.26
C LEU A 30 -2.89 11.76 14.48
N GLY A 31 -1.81 11.10 14.06
CA GLY A 31 -1.60 9.68 14.30
C GLY A 31 -1.57 9.32 15.80
N ALA A 32 -0.76 10.01 16.59
CA ALA A 32 -0.52 9.66 17.99
C ALA A 32 -1.65 10.09 18.94
N TRP A 33 -2.25 11.26 18.74
CA TRP A 33 -3.27 11.81 19.65
C TRP A 33 -4.68 11.36 19.34
N PHE A 34 -5.03 11.15 18.06
CA PHE A 34 -6.40 10.81 17.67
C PHE A 34 -6.91 9.52 18.36
N PRO A 35 -6.16 8.42 18.45
CA PRO A 35 -6.64 7.20 19.11
C PRO A 35 -6.87 7.41 20.61
N VAL A 36 -5.97 8.15 21.27
CA VAL A 36 -6.08 8.48 22.70
C VAL A 36 -7.30 9.36 22.97
N PHE A 37 -7.55 10.33 22.08
CA PHE A 37 -8.71 11.21 22.14
C PHE A 37 -10.02 10.44 21.89
N ALA A 38 -10.09 9.68 20.80
CA ALA A 38 -11.26 8.89 20.41
C ALA A 38 -11.63 7.84 21.47
N ALA A 39 -10.65 7.19 22.11
CA ALA A 39 -10.91 6.23 23.19
C ALA A 39 -11.48 6.87 24.47
N ARG A 40 -11.32 8.19 24.66
CA ARG A 40 -11.71 8.90 25.89
C ARG A 40 -12.97 9.75 25.75
N HIS A 41 -13.34 10.14 24.53
CA HIS A 41 -14.53 10.94 24.26
C HIS A 41 -15.64 10.09 23.64
N LYS A 42 -16.69 9.79 24.41
CA LYS A 42 -17.84 8.97 23.99
C LYS A 42 -18.66 9.58 22.84
N ASP A 43 -18.52 10.89 22.60
CA ASP A 43 -19.24 11.61 21.54
C ASP A 43 -18.63 11.40 20.14
N VAL A 44 -17.41 10.85 20.05
CA VAL A 44 -16.76 10.51 18.79
C VAL A 44 -17.04 9.03 18.48
N SER A 45 -18.09 8.77 17.70
CA SER A 45 -18.49 7.41 17.32
C SER A 45 -17.58 6.82 16.22
N VAL A 46 -16.36 6.44 16.59
CA VAL A 46 -15.50 5.68 15.69
C VAL A 46 -16.01 4.22 15.62
N PRO A 47 -16.28 3.68 14.42
CA PRO A 47 -16.71 2.29 14.29
C PRO A 47 -15.66 1.31 14.81
N GLY A 48 -16.06 0.30 15.57
CA GLY A 48 -15.12 -0.66 16.17
C GLY A 48 -14.29 -1.45 15.14
N TRP A 49 -14.80 -1.66 13.92
CA TRP A 49 -14.03 -2.25 12.82
C TRP A 49 -12.83 -1.38 12.39
N ALA A 50 -12.92 -0.06 12.51
CA ALA A 50 -11.83 0.85 12.16
C ALA A 50 -10.69 0.76 13.19
N PHE A 51 -11.03 0.64 14.48
CA PHE A 51 -10.07 0.35 15.54
C PHE A 51 -9.42 -1.03 15.38
N PHE A 52 -10.20 -2.05 14.99
CA PHE A 52 -9.68 -3.38 14.70
C PHE A 52 -8.62 -3.33 13.59
N ILE A 53 -8.92 -2.67 12.47
CA ILE A 53 -7.95 -2.53 11.37
C ILE A 53 -6.73 -1.74 11.85
N ALA A 54 -6.91 -0.57 12.46
CA ALA A 54 -5.81 0.29 12.91
C ALA A 54 -4.86 -0.42 13.88
N LYS A 55 -5.40 -1.23 14.80
CA LYS A 55 -4.64 -2.00 15.79
C LYS A 55 -3.72 -3.03 15.14
N TYR A 56 -4.28 -3.96 14.35
CA TYR A 56 -3.49 -5.04 13.74
C TYR A 56 -2.61 -4.56 12.59
N PHE A 57 -3.10 -3.60 11.81
CA PHE A 57 -2.28 -2.92 10.80
C PHE A 57 -1.08 -2.22 11.46
N GLY A 58 -1.29 -1.51 12.57
CA GLY A 58 -0.23 -0.85 13.33
C GLY A 58 0.80 -1.83 13.91
N SER A 59 0.36 -2.97 14.46
CA SER A 59 1.29 -4.03 14.90
C SER A 59 2.15 -4.55 13.74
N GLY A 60 1.56 -4.75 12.55
CA GLY A 60 2.31 -5.12 11.35
C GLY A 60 3.30 -4.06 10.88
N VAL A 61 2.94 -2.77 10.95
CA VAL A 61 3.83 -1.64 10.63
C VAL A 61 5.06 -1.63 11.53
N ILE A 62 4.90 -1.78 12.86
CA ILE A 62 6.04 -1.76 13.82
C ILE A 62 7.04 -2.88 13.50
N VAL A 63 6.55 -4.11 13.28
CA VAL A 63 7.40 -5.26 12.93
C VAL A 63 8.09 -5.03 11.59
N ALA A 64 7.36 -4.53 10.59
CA ALA A 64 7.93 -4.23 9.27
C ALA A 64 9.00 -3.13 9.34
N THR A 65 8.79 -2.07 10.13
CA THR A 65 9.79 -1.01 10.37
C THR A 65 11.07 -1.59 10.95
N ALA A 66 10.96 -2.48 11.93
CA ALA A 66 12.12 -3.10 12.57
C ALA A 66 13.02 -3.88 11.59
N PHE A 67 12.42 -4.68 10.70
CA PHE A 67 13.19 -5.47 9.73
C PHE A 67 13.61 -4.68 8.48
N ILE A 68 12.70 -3.90 7.90
CA ILE A 68 12.90 -3.29 6.57
C ILE A 68 13.53 -1.91 6.65
N HIS A 69 13.17 -1.09 7.64
CA HIS A 69 13.60 0.30 7.74
C HIS A 69 14.75 0.53 8.73
N LEU A 70 14.99 -0.42 9.62
CA LEU A 70 16.04 -0.35 10.61
C LEU A 70 17.14 -1.39 10.34
N LEU A 71 16.80 -2.68 10.41
CA LEU A 71 17.81 -3.74 10.33
C LEU A 71 18.51 -3.80 8.96
N ALA A 72 17.78 -3.69 7.85
CA ALA A 72 18.38 -3.73 6.52
C ALA A 72 19.31 -2.52 6.23
N PRO A 73 18.90 -1.25 6.44
CA PRO A 73 19.80 -0.10 6.30
C PRO A 73 20.97 -0.13 7.29
N ALA A 74 20.78 -0.65 8.50
CA ALA A 74 21.86 -0.83 9.46
C ALA A 74 22.95 -1.78 8.93
N ASN A 75 22.53 -2.88 8.29
CA ASN A 75 23.44 -3.81 7.65
C ASN A 75 24.16 -3.16 6.47
N GLU A 76 23.45 -2.42 5.62
CA GLU A 76 24.07 -1.66 4.52
C GLU A 76 25.13 -0.66 5.04
N ALA A 77 24.84 0.04 6.15
CA ALA A 77 25.76 1.01 6.73
C ALA A 77 27.00 0.36 7.35
N LEU A 78 26.87 -0.75 8.09
CA LEU A 78 28.00 -1.44 8.73
C LEU A 78 28.82 -2.32 7.78
N THR A 79 28.27 -2.66 6.61
CA THR A 79 28.98 -3.41 5.56
C THR A 79 29.46 -2.54 4.40
N ASP A 80 29.33 -1.22 4.53
CA ASP A 80 29.75 -0.28 3.49
C ASP A 80 31.24 -0.48 3.13
N PRO A 81 31.60 -0.55 1.83
CA PRO A 81 32.98 -0.76 1.37
C PRO A 81 33.99 0.32 1.82
N CYS A 82 33.52 1.44 2.36
CA CYS A 82 34.39 2.43 2.97
C CYS A 82 34.88 2.02 4.37
N LEU A 83 34.14 1.20 5.09
CA LEU A 83 34.55 0.73 6.41
C LEU A 83 35.66 -0.32 6.27
N THR A 84 36.67 -0.26 7.16
CA THR A 84 37.78 -1.21 7.19
C THR A 84 38.05 -1.69 8.62
N GLY A 85 38.59 -2.89 8.76
CA GLY A 85 38.93 -3.49 10.06
C GLY A 85 37.81 -4.37 10.65
N PRO A 86 37.87 -4.68 11.95
CA PRO A 86 37.03 -5.71 12.58
C PRO A 86 35.51 -5.50 12.49
N ILE A 87 35.08 -4.28 12.18
CA ILE A 87 33.66 -3.93 12.06
C ILE A 87 33.01 -4.48 10.78
N THR A 88 33.79 -4.85 9.75
CA THR A 88 33.28 -5.48 8.52
C THR A 88 33.51 -6.99 8.46
N GLU A 89 34.25 -7.55 9.43
CA GLU A 89 34.63 -8.98 9.45
C GLU A 89 33.55 -9.89 10.07
N TYR A 90 32.55 -9.30 10.75
CA TYR A 90 31.49 -10.03 11.44
C TYR A 90 30.14 -9.37 11.20
N SER A 91 29.06 -10.15 11.26
CA SER A 91 27.66 -9.71 11.15
C SER A 91 27.24 -8.92 12.40
N TRP A 92 27.82 -7.74 12.58
CA TRP A 92 27.61 -6.89 13.76
C TRP A 92 26.16 -6.39 13.86
N THR A 93 25.49 -6.14 12.74
CA THR A 93 24.08 -5.74 12.73
C THR A 93 23.19 -6.77 13.42
N GLU A 94 23.25 -8.02 12.96
CA GLU A 94 22.49 -9.12 13.55
C GLU A 94 22.98 -9.44 14.97
N GLY A 95 24.28 -9.33 15.21
CA GLY A 95 24.87 -9.54 16.54
C GLY A 95 24.36 -8.54 17.59
N ILE A 96 24.37 -7.24 17.27
CA ILE A 96 23.86 -6.17 18.13
C ILE A 96 22.36 -6.35 18.34
N CYS A 97 21.61 -6.61 17.27
CA CYS A 97 20.17 -6.87 17.34
C CYS A 97 19.87 -8.03 18.32
N LEU A 98 20.61 -9.15 18.21
CA LEU A 98 20.44 -10.31 19.09
C LEU A 98 20.75 -9.98 20.55
N ILE A 99 21.86 -9.27 20.81
CA ILE A 99 22.23 -8.83 22.16
C ILE A 99 21.10 -7.99 22.76
N VAL A 100 20.56 -7.04 22.01
CA VAL A 100 19.47 -6.18 22.47
C VAL A 100 18.21 -6.98 22.77
N ILE A 101 17.84 -7.96 21.94
CA ILE A 101 16.70 -8.85 22.21
C ILE A 101 16.86 -9.58 23.56
N PHE A 102 18.05 -10.14 23.84
CA PHE A 102 18.32 -10.80 25.11
C PHE A 102 18.31 -9.83 26.30
N VAL A 103 18.82 -8.61 26.11
CA VAL A 103 18.77 -7.56 27.13
C VAL A 103 17.32 -7.15 27.40
N MET A 104 16.48 -6.97 26.38
CA MET A 104 15.06 -6.65 26.53
C MET A 104 14.33 -7.75 27.29
N PHE A 105 14.54 -9.00 26.90
CA PHE A 105 13.98 -10.15 27.62
C PHE A 105 14.42 -10.18 29.09
N PHE A 106 15.71 -9.94 29.36
CA PHE A 106 16.23 -9.88 30.73
C PHE A 106 15.63 -8.73 31.52
N LEU A 107 15.53 -7.52 30.95
CA LEU A 107 14.93 -6.37 31.61
C LEU A 107 13.45 -6.60 31.93
N GLU A 108 12.68 -7.18 31.01
CA GLU A 108 11.28 -7.51 31.25
C GLU A 108 11.17 -8.57 32.36
N LEU A 109 12.00 -9.62 32.32
CA LEU A 109 12.05 -10.64 33.35
C LEU A 109 12.39 -10.07 34.74
N MET A 110 13.37 -9.17 34.83
CA MET A 110 13.74 -8.51 36.08
C MET A 110 12.64 -7.58 36.57
N THR A 111 12.02 -6.81 35.68
CA THR A 111 10.88 -5.95 36.03
C THR A 111 9.75 -6.79 36.63
N MET A 112 9.43 -7.94 36.03
CA MET A 112 8.42 -8.86 36.56
C MET A 112 8.83 -9.49 37.90
N ARG A 113 10.11 -9.80 38.08
CA ARG A 113 10.62 -10.45 39.31
C ARG A 113 10.65 -9.48 40.49
N TYR A 114 11.08 -8.24 40.27
CA TYR A 114 11.26 -7.25 41.34
C TYR A 114 10.02 -6.42 41.63
N ALA A 115 9.10 -6.24 40.66
CA ALA A 115 7.78 -5.69 40.95
C ALA A 115 7.06 -6.50 42.04
N LYS A 116 7.18 -7.84 42.02
CA LYS A 116 6.60 -8.73 43.04
C LYS A 116 7.29 -8.69 44.42
N PHE A 117 8.54 -8.20 44.51
CA PHE A 117 9.30 -8.21 45.78
C PHE A 117 9.08 -6.95 46.63
N GLY A 118 8.62 -5.84 46.02
CA GLY A 118 8.43 -4.55 46.68
C GLY A 118 7.38 -4.51 47.80
N HIS A 119 6.50 -5.52 47.89
CA HIS A 119 5.48 -5.60 48.94
C HIS A 119 5.65 -6.75 49.93
N SER A 120 6.72 -7.53 49.82
CA SER A 120 7.03 -8.58 50.82
C SER A 120 7.63 -8.04 52.13
N HIS A 121 7.97 -6.74 52.21
CA HIS A 121 8.51 -6.11 53.42
C HIS A 121 7.56 -5.13 54.14
N ASP A 122 6.39 -4.81 53.59
CA ASP A 122 5.45 -3.83 54.19
C ASP A 122 4.18 -4.45 54.80
N HIS A 123 3.99 -5.77 54.69
CA HIS A 123 2.79 -6.45 55.21
C HIS A 123 2.99 -7.26 56.50
N GLU A 124 4.19 -7.32 57.08
CA GLU A 124 4.37 -7.92 58.42
C GLU A 124 4.02 -6.97 59.59
N HIS A 125 3.72 -5.69 59.34
CA HIS A 125 3.36 -4.75 60.42
C HIS A 125 1.95 -4.13 60.35
N SER A 126 1.10 -4.54 59.39
CA SER A 126 -0.28 -4.02 59.27
C SER A 126 -1.39 -5.04 59.54
N GLN A 127 -1.13 -6.36 59.47
CA GLN A 127 -2.16 -7.38 59.77
C GLN A 127 -2.45 -7.56 61.27
N ASP A 128 -1.53 -7.20 62.17
CA ASP A 128 -1.78 -7.25 63.63
C ASP A 128 -2.62 -6.07 64.16
N VAL A 129 -2.74 -4.97 63.40
CA VAL A 129 -3.47 -3.77 63.83
C VAL A 129 -4.94 -3.79 63.39
N GLU A 130 -5.27 -4.50 62.31
CA GLU A 130 -6.65 -4.58 61.79
C GLU A 130 -7.48 -5.70 62.43
N LEU A 131 -6.84 -6.81 62.85
CA LEU A 131 -7.46 -7.86 63.68
C LEU A 131 -7.77 -7.35 65.10
N ALA A 132 -7.01 -6.38 65.62
CA ALA A 132 -7.26 -5.75 66.93
C ALA A 132 -8.37 -4.68 66.92
N LYS A 133 -8.67 -4.08 65.76
CA LYS A 133 -9.75 -3.07 65.63
C LYS A 133 -11.12 -3.69 65.31
N GLN A 134 -11.18 -4.83 64.63
CA GLN A 134 -12.44 -5.57 64.44
C GLN A 134 -12.91 -6.32 65.71
N ALA A 135 -12.01 -6.59 66.67
CA ALA A 135 -12.36 -7.16 67.97
C ALA A 135 -12.99 -6.16 68.97
N LYS A 136 -12.90 -4.84 68.72
CA LYS A 136 -13.48 -3.79 69.58
C LYS A 136 -14.81 -3.21 69.08
N SER A 137 -15.26 -3.52 67.86
CA SER A 137 -16.51 -2.99 67.30
C SER A 137 -17.73 -3.94 67.37
N LYS A 138 -17.59 -5.17 67.87
CA LYS A 138 -18.71 -6.08 68.14
C LYS A 138 -19.13 -6.16 69.62
N LYS A 139 -18.78 -5.14 70.41
CA LYS A 139 -19.13 -5.04 71.84
C LYS A 139 -19.96 -3.79 72.16
N ALA A 140 -20.88 -3.42 71.27
CA ALA A 140 -21.87 -2.37 71.52
C ALA A 140 -23.07 -2.51 70.55
N ASP A 141 -23.76 -3.64 70.56
CA ASP A 141 -25.22 -3.66 70.32
C ASP A 141 -25.80 -5.07 70.46
N ARG A 142 -26.30 -5.37 71.67
CA ARG A 142 -27.58 -6.03 71.95
C ARG A 142 -27.62 -6.43 73.42
N LYS A 143 -27.98 -5.46 74.26
CA LYS A 143 -28.80 -5.73 75.45
C LYS A 143 -30.26 -5.73 75.01
N SER A 144 -30.88 -6.90 74.92
CA SER A 144 -32.25 -7.09 75.45
C SER A 144 -32.57 -8.58 75.58
N GLN A 145 -32.77 -9.00 76.84
CA GLN A 145 -33.74 -10.02 77.30
C GLN A 145 -33.56 -11.46 76.77
N SER A 146 -33.06 -12.43 77.53
CA SER A 146 -33.51 -13.05 78.80
C SER A 146 -34.12 -14.43 78.54
N SER A 147 -33.70 -15.41 79.37
CA SER A 147 -34.26 -16.76 79.57
C SER A 147 -34.00 -17.76 78.42
N SER A 148 -33.81 -19.06 78.62
CA SER A 148 -33.45 -19.93 79.75
C SER A 148 -33.37 -21.34 79.17
N SER A 149 -32.63 -22.23 79.83
CA SER A 149 -32.72 -23.70 79.72
C SER A 149 -32.03 -24.41 78.55
N SER A 150 -30.84 -24.93 78.84
CA SER A 150 -30.50 -26.35 78.88
C SER A 150 -31.33 -27.33 78.03
N ARG A 151 -30.67 -28.09 77.13
CA ARG A 151 -30.51 -29.56 77.22
C ARG A 151 -29.71 -30.19 76.08
N VAL A 152 -28.87 -31.12 76.52
CA VAL A 152 -28.16 -32.25 75.90
C VAL A 152 -29.03 -33.04 74.89
N VAL A 153 -28.42 -33.56 73.81
CA VAL A 153 -28.36 -35.00 73.40
C VAL A 153 -27.96 -35.12 71.92
N GLU A 154 -27.12 -36.12 71.68
CA GLU A 154 -26.41 -36.57 70.49
C GLU A 154 -27.31 -37.45 69.55
N PRO A 155 -26.80 -38.19 68.55
CA PRO A 155 -27.15 -38.05 67.13
C PRO A 155 -28.04 -39.19 66.58
N SER A 156 -28.57 -39.06 65.36
CA SER A 156 -28.93 -40.25 64.56
C SER A 156 -29.01 -39.98 63.06
N LEU A 157 -28.50 -40.98 62.33
CA LEU A 157 -28.46 -41.18 60.90
C LEU A 157 -29.84 -41.56 60.35
N GLN A 158 -30.12 -41.20 59.08
CA GLN A 158 -30.78 -42.10 58.15
C GLN A 158 -30.57 -41.66 56.69
N ASP A 159 -30.11 -42.63 55.90
CA ASP A 159 -29.92 -42.63 54.45
C ASP A 159 -31.25 -42.57 53.69
N GLU A 160 -31.23 -41.95 52.49
CA GLU A 160 -31.97 -42.47 51.35
C GLU A 160 -31.21 -42.16 50.03
N GLN A 161 -30.82 -43.24 49.33
CA GLN A 161 -30.13 -43.24 48.04
C GLN A 161 -31.13 -43.32 46.88
N LEU A 162 -30.85 -42.62 45.76
CA LEU A 162 -30.82 -43.14 44.37
C LEU A 162 -30.55 -41.95 43.42
N ARG A 163 -29.43 -41.83 42.71
CA ARG A 163 -29.00 -42.49 41.44
C ARG A 163 -27.66 -41.79 41.09
N SER A 164 -26.64 -42.32 40.42
CA SER A 164 -26.30 -43.59 39.76
C SER A 164 -24.91 -43.37 39.10
N ALA A 165 -24.14 -44.46 38.93
CA ALA A 165 -22.97 -44.64 38.07
C ALA A 165 -21.55 -44.38 38.66
N GLU A 166 -20.91 -45.51 38.98
CA GLU A 166 -19.48 -45.82 39.10
C GLU A 166 -18.69 -45.40 37.82
N ALA A 167 -17.36 -45.31 37.71
CA ALA A 167 -16.26 -45.94 38.45
C ALA A 167 -14.90 -45.27 38.09
N CYS A 168 -13.93 -45.40 39.02
CA CYS A 168 -12.49 -45.62 38.83
C CYS A 168 -11.60 -44.55 38.13
N ALA A 169 -10.65 -43.96 38.88
CA ALA A 169 -9.21 -44.33 38.87
C ALA A 169 -8.25 -43.16 39.17
N GLY A 170 -7.34 -43.38 40.13
CA GLY A 170 -5.93 -42.94 40.06
C GLY A 170 -5.55 -41.50 40.47
N PRO A 171 -4.48 -41.30 41.28
CA PRO A 171 -4.00 -39.98 41.66
C PRO A 171 -3.08 -39.43 40.54
N HIS A 172 -3.54 -38.39 39.85
CA HIS A 172 -2.65 -37.52 39.09
C HIS A 172 -2.80 -36.12 39.67
N VAL A 173 -1.70 -35.62 40.23
CA VAL A 173 -1.55 -34.22 40.63
C VAL A 173 -1.69 -33.38 39.34
N PRO A 174 -2.72 -32.54 39.19
CA PRO A 174 -2.70 -31.52 38.16
C PRO A 174 -1.76 -30.42 38.67
N GLY A 175 -0.62 -30.27 38.00
CA GLY A 175 0.23 -29.11 38.20
C GLY A 175 -0.57 -27.87 37.85
N ASP A 176 -0.69 -26.98 38.82
CA ASP A 176 -1.30 -25.67 38.63
C ASP A 176 -0.66 -24.96 37.43
N ASP A 177 -1.50 -24.60 36.47
CA ASP A 177 -1.19 -23.84 35.26
C ASP A 177 -0.72 -22.42 35.64
N HIS A 178 0.53 -22.30 36.10
CA HIS A 178 1.11 -21.05 36.58
C HIS A 178 1.69 -20.13 35.47
N LEU A 179 1.31 -20.33 34.20
CA LEU A 179 1.77 -19.47 33.09
C LEU A 179 0.72 -18.48 32.59
N SER A 180 -0.54 -18.52 33.07
CA SER A 180 -1.53 -17.48 32.78
C SER A 180 -1.46 -16.38 33.84
N HIS A 181 -0.45 -15.53 33.79
CA HIS A 181 -0.44 -14.32 34.61
C HIS A 181 -1.24 -13.20 33.94
N ASN A 182 -2.18 -12.70 34.72
CA ASN A 182 -3.28 -11.80 34.42
C ASN A 182 -2.79 -10.38 34.05
N ARG A 183 -2.11 -10.20 32.90
CA ARG A 183 -2.06 -8.88 32.24
C ARG A 183 -3.39 -8.67 31.52
N GLN A 184 -4.45 -8.35 32.28
CA GLN A 184 -5.73 -7.93 31.68
C GLN A 184 -5.57 -6.54 31.06
N HIS A 185 -5.17 -6.48 29.79
CA HIS A 185 -5.63 -5.38 28.94
C HIS A 185 -7.10 -5.66 28.63
N LEU A 186 -7.98 -4.84 29.21
CA LEU A 186 -9.42 -4.94 28.94
C LEU A 186 -9.69 -4.67 27.46
N ASP A 187 -10.25 -5.66 26.80
CA ASP A 187 -10.83 -5.52 25.48
C ASP A 187 -12.00 -4.53 25.53
N MET A 188 -12.03 -3.57 24.59
CA MET A 188 -13.11 -2.58 24.41
C MET A 188 -14.44 -3.21 23.95
N TYR A 189 -14.54 -4.53 23.91
CA TYR A 189 -15.65 -5.32 23.36
C TYR A 189 -16.45 -6.13 24.40
N GLY A 190 -16.32 -5.84 25.69
CA GLY A 190 -17.23 -6.38 26.70
C GLY A 190 -18.60 -5.72 26.60
N HIS A 191 -19.63 -6.48 26.22
CA HIS A 191 -21.01 -6.10 26.45
C HIS A 191 -21.20 -5.79 27.94
N ASP A 192 -21.91 -4.70 28.23
CA ASP A 192 -22.24 -4.23 29.58
C ASP A 192 -23.22 -5.21 30.24
N ASP A 193 -22.71 -6.31 30.80
CA ASP A 193 -23.45 -7.12 31.76
C ASP A 193 -23.21 -6.55 33.15
N GLY A 194 -24.25 -5.90 33.68
CA GLY A 194 -24.25 -5.07 34.88
C GLY A 194 -23.91 -5.77 36.20
N HIS A 195 -22.65 -6.16 36.39
CA HIS A 195 -22.08 -6.47 37.69
C HIS A 195 -20.99 -5.47 38.05
N HIS A 196 -21.34 -4.59 39.00
CA HIS A 196 -20.39 -3.71 39.69
C HIS A 196 -19.35 -4.55 40.44
N ASP A 197 -18.19 -4.76 39.81
CA ASP A 197 -17.01 -5.30 40.47
C ASP A 197 -15.95 -4.20 40.56
N HIS A 198 -15.79 -3.64 41.77
CA HIS A 198 -14.74 -2.66 42.10
C HIS A 198 -13.37 -3.35 42.03
N LYS A 199 -12.82 -3.54 40.82
CA LYS A 199 -11.45 -4.04 40.64
C LYS A 199 -10.45 -2.90 40.79
N THR A 200 -9.65 -3.00 41.85
CA THR A 200 -8.61 -2.07 42.30
C THR A 200 -7.51 -1.86 41.27
N PHE A 201 -6.92 -0.65 41.24
CA PHE A 201 -5.74 -0.30 40.46
C PHE A 201 -4.53 -1.11 40.98
N ASP A 202 -3.89 -1.89 40.11
CA ASP A 202 -2.68 -2.66 40.44
C ASP A 202 -1.42 -1.84 40.05
N PRO A 203 -0.70 -1.27 41.02
CA PRO A 203 0.49 -0.45 40.77
C PRO A 203 1.65 -1.24 40.14
N ASP A 204 1.73 -2.56 40.38
CA ASP A 204 2.81 -3.41 39.86
C ASP A 204 2.64 -3.68 38.36
N SER A 205 1.40 -3.91 37.93
CA SER A 205 1.06 -4.00 36.50
C SER A 205 1.24 -2.66 35.77
N TYR A 206 0.99 -1.54 36.45
CA TYR A 206 1.17 -0.20 35.88
C TYR A 206 2.65 0.14 35.65
N ALA A 207 3.53 -0.16 36.62
CA ALA A 207 4.97 0.11 36.50
C ALA A 207 5.62 -0.72 35.37
N ALA A 208 5.25 -1.98 35.22
CA ALA A 208 5.73 -2.83 34.13
C ALA A 208 5.26 -2.34 32.75
N GLN A 209 3.99 -1.93 32.62
CA GLN A 209 3.46 -1.35 31.39
C GLN A 209 4.15 -0.03 31.02
N MET A 210 4.40 0.83 32.00
CA MET A 210 5.13 2.09 31.78
C MET A 210 6.57 1.85 31.33
N THR A 211 7.21 0.81 31.85
CA THR A 211 8.57 0.42 31.45
C THR A 211 8.60 -0.05 29.99
N ALA A 212 7.65 -0.90 29.59
CA ALA A 212 7.53 -1.37 28.21
C ALA A 212 7.29 -0.22 27.21
N ILE A 213 6.39 0.73 27.54
CA ILE A 213 6.15 1.92 26.70
C ILE A 213 7.39 2.80 26.62
N ALA A 214 8.08 3.04 27.73
CA ALA A 214 9.27 3.89 27.74
C ALA A 214 10.38 3.28 26.87
N ILE A 215 10.53 1.96 26.89
CA ILE A 215 11.46 1.21 26.03
C ILE A 215 11.05 1.31 24.56
N LEU A 216 9.77 1.09 24.26
CA LEU A 216 9.21 1.23 22.90
C LEU A 216 9.44 2.64 22.35
N GLU A 217 9.08 3.66 23.13
CA GLU A 217 9.26 5.06 22.73
C GLU A 217 10.73 5.42 22.54
N PHE A 218 11.62 4.91 23.39
CA PHE A 218 13.05 5.11 23.21
C PHE A 218 13.53 4.58 21.85
N GLY A 219 13.13 3.35 21.48
CA GLY A 219 13.50 2.75 20.19
C GLY A 219 12.98 3.55 18.98
N VAL A 220 11.71 4.00 19.06
CA VAL A 220 11.03 4.78 18.01
C VAL A 220 11.58 6.20 17.88
N ILE A 221 11.80 6.90 18.99
CA ILE A 221 12.35 8.28 19.01
C ILE A 221 13.77 8.27 18.43
N PHE A 222 14.57 7.27 18.77
CA PHE A 222 15.95 7.21 18.31
C PHE A 222 16.04 7.03 16.79
N HIS A 223 15.22 6.13 16.22
CA HIS A 223 15.07 5.96 14.77
C HIS A 223 14.61 7.25 14.07
N SER A 224 13.64 7.93 14.67
CA SER A 224 13.06 9.18 14.16
C SER A 224 14.10 10.32 14.02
N ILE A 225 15.14 10.31 14.86
CA ILE A 225 16.22 11.31 14.80
C ILE A 225 17.07 11.14 13.54
N PHE A 226 17.53 9.92 13.25
CA PHE A 226 18.41 9.67 12.10
C PHE A 226 17.67 9.82 10.77
N ILE A 227 16.41 9.40 10.73
CA ILE A 227 15.50 9.67 9.61
C ILE A 227 15.38 11.19 9.36
N GLY A 228 15.15 11.99 10.39
CA GLY A 228 15.00 13.44 10.24
C GLY A 228 16.28 14.12 9.73
N LEU A 229 17.44 13.71 10.24
CA LEU A 229 18.75 14.21 9.84
C LEU A 229 19.08 13.85 8.37
N THR A 230 18.82 12.61 7.97
CA THR A 230 19.09 12.14 6.60
C THR A 230 18.13 12.75 5.59
N LEU A 231 16.83 12.90 5.92
CA LEU A 231 15.86 13.61 5.09
C LEU A 231 16.32 15.04 4.81
N ALA A 232 16.88 15.74 5.81
CA ALA A 232 17.31 17.13 5.68
C ALA A 232 18.40 17.35 4.62
N VAL A 233 19.25 16.35 4.38
CA VAL A 233 20.38 16.42 3.41
C VAL A 233 20.20 15.53 2.17
N ALA A 234 19.05 14.87 2.03
CA ALA A 234 18.74 14.01 0.89
C ALA A 234 18.79 14.77 -0.45
N GLY A 235 19.17 14.09 -1.56
CA GLY A 235 19.23 14.70 -2.89
C GLY A 235 17.93 14.59 -3.68
N LYS A 236 18.02 14.02 -4.89
CA LYS A 236 16.89 13.88 -5.82
C LYS A 236 15.72 13.08 -5.23
N GLU A 237 16.02 12.17 -4.32
CA GLU A 237 15.05 11.33 -3.59
C GLU A 237 14.26 12.09 -2.51
N PHE A 238 14.62 13.35 -2.20
CA PHE A 238 14.00 14.10 -1.09
C PHE A 238 12.47 14.15 -1.17
N ILE A 239 11.89 14.39 -2.35
CA ILE A 239 10.43 14.47 -2.49
C ILE A 239 9.79 13.12 -2.19
N THR A 240 10.38 12.04 -2.69
CA THR A 240 9.95 10.67 -2.40
C THR A 240 10.03 10.40 -0.90
N LEU A 241 11.20 10.61 -0.29
CA LEU A 241 11.44 10.38 1.13
C LEU A 241 10.54 11.25 2.01
N TYR A 242 10.30 12.51 1.64
CA TYR A 242 9.42 13.40 2.37
C TYR A 242 7.99 12.86 2.41
N VAL A 243 7.40 12.53 1.27
CA VAL A 243 6.02 12.01 1.26
C VAL A 243 5.93 10.66 1.96
N VAL A 244 6.91 9.78 1.75
CA VAL A 244 6.98 8.49 2.45
C VAL A 244 7.01 8.69 3.96
N LEU A 245 7.81 9.64 4.46
CA LEU A 245 7.94 9.90 5.88
C LEU A 245 6.70 10.52 6.51
N VAL A 246 5.91 11.30 5.76
CA VAL A 246 4.59 11.77 6.26
C VAL A 246 3.68 10.58 6.56
N PHE A 247 3.56 9.63 5.63
CA PHE A 247 2.73 8.45 5.85
C PHE A 247 3.30 7.53 6.93
N HIS A 248 4.61 7.25 6.86
CA HIS A 248 5.30 6.39 7.83
C HIS A 248 5.09 6.89 9.26
N GLN A 249 5.38 8.18 9.50
CA GLN A 249 5.27 8.79 10.83
C GLN A 249 3.82 8.90 11.30
N THR A 250 2.85 9.05 10.39
CA THR A 250 1.42 9.01 10.76
C THR A 250 0.98 7.62 11.17
N PHE A 251 1.36 6.56 10.45
CA PHE A 251 0.94 5.19 10.77
C PHE A 251 1.67 4.60 11.98
N GLU A 252 2.95 4.89 12.13
CA GLU A 252 3.69 4.56 13.36
C GLU A 252 3.11 5.34 14.55
N GLY A 253 2.71 6.61 14.34
CA GLY A 253 1.98 7.40 15.34
C GLY A 253 0.63 6.80 15.69
N LEU A 254 -0.13 6.32 14.71
CA LEU A 254 -1.39 5.61 14.92
C LEU A 254 -1.19 4.34 15.75
N ALA A 255 -0.16 3.56 15.44
CA ALA A 255 0.18 2.36 16.20
C ALA A 255 0.52 2.71 17.66
N LEU A 256 1.42 3.67 17.89
CA LEU A 256 1.74 4.16 19.24
C LEU A 256 0.52 4.72 19.96
N GLY A 257 -0.28 5.55 19.30
CA GLY A 257 -1.48 6.16 19.85
C GLY A 257 -2.52 5.13 20.29
N THR A 258 -2.74 4.07 19.49
CA THR A 258 -3.65 2.98 19.87
C THR A 258 -3.16 2.21 21.09
N ARG A 259 -1.83 2.08 21.27
CA ARG A 259 -1.24 1.50 22.50
C ARG A 259 -1.47 2.37 23.71
N LEU A 260 -1.15 3.67 23.61
CA LEU A 260 -1.36 4.64 24.67
C LEU A 260 -2.84 4.75 25.07
N ALA A 261 -3.76 4.58 24.11
CA ALA A 261 -5.20 4.57 24.33
C ALA A 261 -5.69 3.33 25.10
N SER A 262 -5.02 2.17 24.95
CA SER A 262 -5.43 0.90 25.56
C SER A 262 -5.07 0.78 27.05
N ILE A 263 -4.35 1.75 27.61
CA ILE A 263 -3.84 1.73 28.98
C ILE A 263 -4.77 2.48 29.93
N LYS A 264 -4.99 1.91 31.11
CA LYS A 264 -5.75 2.57 32.19
C LYS A 264 -4.84 3.51 32.98
N TRP A 265 -4.91 4.79 32.64
CA TRP A 265 -4.15 5.84 33.32
C TRP A 265 -4.78 6.24 34.65
N PRO A 266 -4.01 6.40 35.75
CA PRO A 266 -4.53 6.92 37.01
C PRO A 266 -5.00 8.37 36.84
N SER A 267 -5.93 8.81 37.70
CA SER A 267 -6.55 10.14 37.60
C SER A 267 -5.54 11.30 37.70
N THR A 268 -4.40 11.08 38.35
CA THR A 268 -3.27 12.01 38.48
C THR A 268 -2.41 12.12 37.22
N SER A 269 -2.44 11.12 36.32
CA SER A 269 -1.58 11.02 35.13
C SER A 269 -2.39 10.98 33.83
N ARG A 270 -3.59 11.58 33.81
CA ARG A 270 -4.46 11.54 32.63
C ARG A 270 -3.84 12.22 31.41
N TRP A 271 -2.94 13.18 31.58
CA TRP A 271 -2.28 13.88 30.47
C TRP A 271 -1.07 13.13 29.90
N THR A 272 -0.51 12.16 30.64
CA THR A 272 0.69 11.42 30.25
C THR A 272 0.65 10.84 28.83
N PRO A 273 -0.42 10.17 28.35
CA PRO A 273 -0.41 9.63 26.98
C PRO A 273 -0.37 10.72 25.89
N TYR A 274 -0.90 11.91 26.15
CA TYR A 274 -0.77 13.03 25.20
C TYR A 274 0.64 13.60 25.19
N VAL A 275 1.29 13.66 26.37
CA VAL A 275 2.70 14.08 26.48
C VAL A 275 3.60 13.11 25.72
N LEU A 276 3.44 11.81 25.97
CA LEU A 276 4.15 10.71 25.32
C LEU A 276 3.97 10.74 23.78
N GLY A 277 2.72 10.79 23.30
CA GLY A 277 2.43 10.96 21.87
C GLY A 277 2.95 12.29 21.28
N GLY A 278 3.06 13.35 22.09
CA GLY A 278 3.66 14.61 21.68
C GLY A 278 5.18 14.55 21.57
N CYS A 279 5.86 13.85 22.48
CA CYS A 279 7.29 13.59 22.42
C CYS A 279 7.65 12.84 21.13
N TYR A 280 6.87 11.81 20.78
CA TYR A 280 6.98 11.15 19.49
C TYR A 280 6.80 12.14 18.31
N ALA A 281 5.71 12.90 18.29
CA ALA A 281 5.39 13.79 17.17
C ALA A 281 6.41 14.92 16.96
N LEU A 282 7.09 15.36 18.01
CA LEU A 282 8.11 16.41 17.96
C LEU A 282 9.50 15.91 17.56
N SER A 283 9.79 14.62 17.75
CA SER A 283 11.13 14.06 17.54
C SER A 283 11.66 14.26 16.11
N THR A 284 10.93 13.79 15.09
CA THR A 284 11.32 13.90 13.67
C THR A 284 11.40 15.36 13.19
N PRO A 285 10.43 16.25 13.47
CA PRO A 285 10.52 17.67 13.09
C PRO A 285 11.72 18.39 13.72
N ILE A 286 12.06 18.11 14.98
CA ILE A 286 13.26 18.65 15.63
C ILE A 286 14.51 18.13 14.92
N ALA A 287 14.56 16.84 14.62
CA ALA A 287 15.69 16.24 13.92
C ALA A 287 15.88 16.80 12.50
N ILE A 288 14.80 17.02 11.75
CA ILE A 288 14.85 17.71 10.44
C ILE A 288 15.39 19.14 10.62
N SER A 289 14.92 19.86 11.64
CA SER A 289 15.38 21.23 11.93
C SER A 289 16.88 21.28 12.24
N ILE A 290 17.36 20.35 13.07
CA ILE A 290 18.80 20.20 13.37
C ILE A 290 19.56 19.84 12.09
N GLY A 291 19.08 18.86 11.32
CA GLY A 291 19.69 18.42 10.06
C GLY A 291 19.80 19.54 9.03
N LEU A 292 18.80 20.42 8.96
CA LEU A 292 18.86 21.64 8.16
C LEU A 292 19.89 22.62 8.71
N GLY A 293 20.01 22.77 10.03
CA GLY A 293 21.05 23.60 10.66
C GLY A 293 22.47 23.13 10.33
N VAL A 294 22.73 21.82 10.36
CA VAL A 294 24.05 21.22 10.10
C VAL A 294 24.26 20.80 8.64
N ARG A 295 23.34 21.14 7.74
CA ARG A 295 23.29 20.68 6.34
C ARG A 295 24.55 20.91 5.51
N THR A 296 25.43 21.84 5.89
CA THR A 296 26.67 22.13 5.16
C THR A 296 27.85 21.29 5.62
N GLY A 297 27.75 20.63 6.78
CA GLY A 297 28.84 19.82 7.36
C GLY A 297 28.44 18.38 7.67
N PHE A 298 27.16 18.04 7.64
CA PHE A 298 26.70 16.67 7.83
C PHE A 298 26.90 15.86 6.56
N ALA A 299 27.77 14.84 6.62
CA ALA A 299 28.06 13.92 5.53
C ALA A 299 27.52 12.51 5.89
N PRO A 300 26.38 12.08 5.31
CA PRO A 300 25.79 10.77 5.58
C PRO A 300 26.71 9.59 5.27
N GLY A 301 27.56 9.72 4.25
CA GLY A 301 28.50 8.68 3.81
C GLY A 301 29.85 8.69 4.55
N SER A 302 30.02 9.51 5.60
CA SER A 302 31.26 9.51 6.37
C SER A 302 31.38 8.25 7.23
N GLN A 303 32.61 7.77 7.45
CA GLN A 303 32.90 6.58 8.27
C GLN A 303 32.22 6.65 9.64
N THR A 304 32.31 7.80 10.32
CA THR A 304 31.69 8.00 11.64
C THR A 304 30.17 7.91 11.56
N THR A 305 29.55 8.54 10.55
CA THR A 305 28.09 8.51 10.38
C THR A 305 27.60 7.10 10.08
N LEU A 306 28.29 6.36 9.20
CA LEU A 306 27.93 4.99 8.85
C LEU A 306 27.97 4.06 10.08
N ILE A 307 29.02 4.16 10.89
CA ILE A 307 29.15 3.37 12.13
C ILE A 307 28.06 3.74 13.13
N VAL A 308 27.85 5.04 13.36
CA VAL A 308 26.82 5.52 14.31
C VAL A 308 25.44 5.07 13.86
N ASN A 309 25.05 5.35 12.61
CA ASN A 309 23.76 4.94 12.06
C ASN A 309 23.57 3.43 12.18
N GLY A 310 24.56 2.66 11.71
CA GLY A 310 24.49 1.21 11.70
C GLY A 310 24.34 0.59 13.09
N VAL A 311 25.10 1.06 14.09
CA VAL A 311 25.00 0.56 15.47
C VAL A 311 23.64 0.91 16.07
N PHE A 312 23.22 2.16 15.95
CA PHE A 312 21.99 2.59 16.58
C PHE A 312 20.73 2.06 15.91
N ASP A 313 20.70 1.97 14.58
CA ASP A 313 19.59 1.35 13.85
C ASP A 313 19.51 -0.15 14.17
N SER A 314 20.65 -0.83 14.42
CA SER A 314 20.66 -2.21 14.91
C SER A 314 20.08 -2.34 16.33
N ILE A 315 20.35 -1.36 17.21
CA ILE A 315 19.77 -1.32 18.56
C ILE A 315 18.27 -1.08 18.49
N SER A 316 17.83 -0.07 17.74
CA SER A 316 16.41 0.22 17.52
C SER A 316 15.70 -0.97 16.88
N ALA A 317 16.29 -1.63 15.88
CA ALA A 317 15.74 -2.86 15.29
C ALA A 317 15.50 -3.93 16.35
N GLY A 318 16.50 -4.21 17.20
CA GLY A 318 16.38 -5.21 18.26
C GLY A 318 15.25 -4.89 19.26
N ILE A 319 15.11 -3.62 19.66
CA ILE A 319 14.01 -3.17 20.54
C ILE A 319 12.66 -3.37 19.83
N LEU A 320 12.50 -2.88 18.59
CA LEU A 320 11.23 -2.97 17.87
C LEU A 320 10.85 -4.41 17.47
N ILE A 321 11.83 -5.30 17.21
CA ILE A 321 11.58 -6.72 16.97
C ILE A 321 11.03 -7.37 18.25
N TYR A 322 11.67 -7.14 19.40
CA TYR A 322 11.22 -7.70 20.66
C TYR A 322 9.82 -7.19 21.01
N THR A 323 9.61 -5.87 21.01
CA THR A 323 8.31 -5.28 21.35
C THR A 323 7.24 -5.69 20.33
N GLY A 324 7.52 -5.63 19.03
CA GLY A 324 6.57 -6.01 17.98
C GLY A 324 6.14 -7.48 18.04
N LEU A 325 7.07 -8.42 18.22
CA LEU A 325 6.74 -9.85 18.21
C LEU A 325 6.23 -10.34 19.57
N ILE A 326 6.90 -9.96 20.66
CA ILE A 326 6.63 -10.49 21.99
C ILE A 326 5.59 -9.63 22.72
N GLU A 327 5.80 -8.32 22.81
CA GLU A 327 4.89 -7.46 23.58
C GLU A 327 3.58 -7.19 22.84
N LEU A 328 3.60 -7.14 21.50
CA LEU A 328 2.40 -6.86 20.70
C LEU A 328 1.78 -8.14 20.16
N MET A 329 2.43 -8.83 19.22
CA MET A 329 1.79 -9.95 18.52
C MET A 329 1.46 -11.13 19.43
N ALA A 330 2.41 -11.58 20.26
CA ALA A 330 2.16 -12.70 21.16
C ALA A 330 1.03 -12.39 22.16
N HIS A 331 1.01 -11.18 22.74
CA HIS A 331 -0.08 -10.80 23.64
C HIS A 331 -1.43 -10.63 22.96
N GLU A 332 -1.47 -10.11 21.73
CA GLU A 332 -2.73 -9.90 21.02
C GLU A 332 -3.33 -11.17 20.44
N PHE A 333 -2.51 -12.12 19.99
CA PHE A 333 -2.99 -13.34 19.35
C PHE A 333 -3.01 -14.54 20.30
N MET A 334 -1.96 -14.71 21.11
CA MET A 334 -1.79 -15.91 21.93
C MET A 334 -2.31 -15.72 23.35
N PHE A 335 -2.21 -14.52 23.93
CA PHE A 335 -2.59 -14.26 25.33
C PHE A 335 -3.88 -13.45 25.50
N SER A 336 -4.53 -13.00 24.42
CA SER A 336 -5.83 -12.32 24.48
C SER A 336 -6.98 -13.33 24.55
N GLU A 337 -7.84 -13.21 25.55
CA GLU A 337 -9.06 -14.03 25.65
C GLU A 337 -9.99 -13.84 24.45
N TYR A 338 -10.07 -12.62 23.90
CA TYR A 338 -10.86 -12.34 22.70
C TYR A 338 -10.35 -13.17 21.51
N MET A 339 -9.05 -13.15 21.22
CA MET A 339 -8.50 -13.91 20.09
C MET A 339 -8.50 -15.43 20.29
N GLN A 340 -8.34 -15.89 21.53
CA GLN A 340 -8.47 -17.32 21.85
C GLN A 340 -9.89 -17.85 21.61
N LYS A 341 -10.92 -17.01 21.82
CA LYS A 341 -12.34 -17.37 21.67
C LYS A 341 -12.93 -16.94 20.32
N ALA A 342 -12.21 -16.13 19.53
CA ALA A 342 -12.68 -15.60 18.25
C ALA A 342 -12.79 -16.70 17.17
N PRO A 343 -13.73 -16.58 16.21
CA PRO A 343 -13.78 -17.48 15.08
C PRO A 343 -12.53 -17.34 14.20
N ILE A 344 -12.06 -18.43 13.61
CA ILE A 344 -10.81 -18.47 12.82
C ILE A 344 -10.74 -17.41 11.71
N ARG A 345 -11.90 -17.01 11.15
CA ARG A 345 -11.98 -15.94 10.13
C ARG A 345 -11.51 -14.58 10.65
N GLU A 346 -11.76 -14.27 11.92
CA GLU A 346 -11.36 -13.00 12.55
C GLU A 346 -9.86 -13.01 12.85
N VAL A 347 -9.33 -14.15 13.30
CA VAL A 347 -7.89 -14.37 13.48
C VAL A 347 -7.15 -14.25 12.14
N LEU A 348 -7.66 -14.89 11.08
CA LEU A 348 -7.09 -14.79 9.73
C LEU A 348 -7.22 -13.38 9.14
N ALA A 349 -8.30 -12.66 9.43
CA ALA A 349 -8.44 -11.26 9.02
C ALA A 349 -7.42 -10.37 9.73
N ALA A 350 -7.23 -10.52 11.04
CA ALA A 350 -6.22 -9.80 11.82
C ALA A 350 -4.81 -10.08 11.30
N LEU A 351 -4.44 -11.36 11.09
CA LEU A 351 -3.17 -11.73 10.46
C LEU A 351 -3.03 -11.15 9.06
N GLY A 352 -4.10 -11.15 8.26
CA GLY A 352 -4.11 -10.54 6.95
C GLY A 352 -3.88 -9.03 6.97
N PHE A 353 -4.32 -8.31 8.00
CA PHE A 353 -4.01 -6.88 8.15
C PHE A 353 -2.55 -6.65 8.56
N CYS A 354 -1.99 -7.48 9.43
CA CYS A 354 -0.56 -7.45 9.78
C CYS A 354 0.31 -7.73 8.53
N ASP A 355 -0.02 -8.79 7.78
CA ASP A 355 0.71 -9.20 6.57
C ASP A 355 0.59 -8.17 5.45
N LYS A 356 -0.56 -7.51 5.30
CA LYS A 356 -0.70 -6.39 4.36
C LYS A 356 0.23 -5.24 4.70
N ALA A 357 0.41 -4.90 5.98
CA ALA A 357 1.38 -3.89 6.39
C ALA A 357 2.83 -4.30 6.05
N ALA A 358 3.20 -5.55 6.34
CA ALA A 358 4.52 -6.08 5.99
C ALA A 358 4.76 -6.16 4.47
N THR A 359 3.76 -6.61 3.72
CA THR A 359 3.80 -6.70 2.25
C THR A 359 3.82 -5.31 1.61
N MET A 360 3.16 -4.31 2.20
CA MET A 360 3.29 -2.91 1.79
C MET A 360 4.75 -2.47 1.89
N SER A 361 5.45 -2.73 3.01
CA SER A 361 6.87 -2.40 3.18
C SER A 361 7.81 -3.17 2.23
N LEU A 362 7.46 -4.40 1.86
CA LEU A 362 8.22 -5.23 0.91
C LEU A 362 8.00 -4.84 -0.55
N THR A 363 6.82 -4.33 -0.89
CA THR A 363 6.51 -3.89 -2.24
C THR A 363 6.82 -2.40 -2.38
N ASN A 364 7.96 -2.10 -3.00
CA ASN A 364 8.35 -0.78 -3.52
C ASN A 364 7.32 -0.16 -4.52
N ILE A 365 6.15 -0.78 -4.63
CA ILE A 365 5.02 -0.51 -5.52
C ILE A 365 4.14 0.56 -4.90
N LEU A 366 3.66 0.41 -3.65
CA LEU A 366 2.76 1.40 -3.05
C LEU A 366 3.46 2.74 -2.76
N PHE A 367 4.74 2.67 -2.36
CA PHE A 367 5.54 3.83 -1.94
C PHE A 367 6.03 4.71 -3.09
N LYS A 368 6.19 4.16 -4.31
CA LYS A 368 6.48 4.95 -5.53
C LYS A 368 5.23 5.34 -6.30
N PHE A 369 4.22 4.46 -6.32
CA PHE A 369 2.99 4.67 -7.07
C PHE A 369 2.05 5.65 -6.39
N LEU A 370 1.72 5.47 -5.10
CA LEU A 370 0.62 6.19 -4.46
C LEU A 370 0.89 7.69 -4.26
N PRO A 371 2.10 8.15 -3.87
CA PRO A 371 2.43 9.58 -3.84
C PRO A 371 2.36 10.26 -5.21
N GLY A 372 2.95 9.64 -6.24
CA GLY A 372 2.93 10.15 -7.60
C GLY A 372 1.52 10.17 -8.19
N PHE A 373 0.76 9.11 -7.95
CA PHE A 373 -0.64 8.98 -8.32
C PHE A 373 -1.51 10.04 -7.65
N CYS A 374 -1.42 10.22 -6.32
CA CYS A 374 -2.18 11.24 -5.61
C CYS A 374 -1.78 12.66 -6.05
N TYR A 375 -0.49 12.93 -6.25
CA TYR A 375 -0.04 14.22 -6.77
C TYR A 375 -0.61 14.49 -8.17
N SER A 376 -0.53 13.49 -9.05
CA SER A 376 -1.11 13.51 -10.38
C SER A 376 -2.62 13.78 -10.34
N GLN A 377 -3.37 13.05 -9.52
CA GLN A 377 -4.83 13.16 -9.46
C GLN A 377 -5.32 14.49 -8.88
N PHE A 378 -4.65 15.03 -7.85
CA PHE A 378 -5.12 16.22 -7.14
C PHE A 378 -4.50 17.55 -7.59
N PHE A 379 -3.26 17.52 -8.05
CA PHE A 379 -2.47 18.74 -8.28
C PHE A 379 -1.99 18.90 -9.72
N VAL A 380 -2.20 17.90 -10.58
CA VAL A 380 -1.86 17.98 -12.00
C VAL A 380 -3.13 17.88 -12.84
N THR A 381 -3.43 18.97 -13.54
CA THR A 381 -4.48 18.98 -14.56
C THR A 381 -3.80 19.02 -15.93
N PRO A 382 -3.94 17.96 -16.75
CA PRO A 382 -3.52 17.99 -18.14
C PRO A 382 -4.08 19.24 -18.86
N PRO A 383 -3.23 20.01 -19.55
CA PRO A 383 -3.66 21.22 -20.24
C PRO A 383 -4.62 20.86 -21.37
N ASP A 384 -5.49 21.80 -21.71
CA ASP A 384 -6.32 21.67 -22.90
C ASP A 384 -5.42 21.60 -24.15
N PRO A 385 -5.62 20.62 -25.05
CA PRO A 385 -4.84 20.56 -26.28
C PRO A 385 -5.26 21.72 -27.19
N GLU A 386 -4.29 22.40 -27.79
CA GLU A 386 -4.50 23.58 -28.64
C GLU A 386 -4.01 23.39 -30.08
N THR A 387 -3.27 22.32 -30.37
CA THR A 387 -2.69 22.07 -31.69
C THR A 387 -3.77 21.83 -32.74
N ASP A 388 -3.75 22.66 -33.79
CA ASP A 388 -4.68 22.53 -34.91
C ASP A 388 -4.46 21.22 -35.69
N CYS A 389 -5.56 20.55 -36.00
CA CYS A 389 -5.62 19.26 -36.69
C CYS A 389 -6.22 19.40 -38.10
N THR A 390 -6.27 20.61 -38.67
CA THR A 390 -6.80 20.82 -40.02
C THR A 390 -6.14 19.89 -41.03
N GLY A 391 -6.96 19.19 -41.80
CA GLY A 391 -6.51 18.25 -42.82
C GLY A 391 -6.09 16.86 -42.30
N LYS A 392 -6.14 16.60 -40.98
CA LYS A 392 -5.77 15.31 -40.38
C LYS A 392 -6.96 14.34 -40.32
N THR A 393 -6.68 13.06 -40.52
CA THR A 393 -7.60 11.95 -40.32
C THR A 393 -7.22 11.13 -39.09
N VAL A 394 -8.18 10.91 -38.20
CA VAL A 394 -7.96 10.30 -36.88
C VAL A 394 -8.85 9.06 -36.70
N ILE A 395 -8.30 7.98 -36.14
CA ILE A 395 -9.06 6.82 -35.66
C ILE A 395 -8.95 6.75 -34.14
N VAL A 396 -10.07 6.55 -33.44
CA VAL A 396 -10.09 6.31 -31.99
C VAL A 396 -10.90 5.05 -31.69
N THR A 397 -10.29 4.04 -31.07
CA THR A 397 -10.98 2.80 -30.68
C THR A 397 -11.68 2.93 -29.33
N GLY A 398 -12.82 2.27 -29.15
CA GLY A 398 -13.59 2.31 -27.90
C GLY A 398 -14.16 3.71 -27.60
N SER A 399 -14.55 4.44 -28.63
CA SER A 399 -14.88 5.87 -28.58
C SER A 399 -16.37 6.20 -28.57
N ASN A 400 -17.22 5.22 -28.27
CA ASN A 400 -18.66 5.43 -28.12
C ASN A 400 -19.07 5.95 -26.74
N THR A 401 -18.21 5.84 -25.71
CA THR A 401 -18.44 6.38 -24.35
C THR A 401 -17.13 6.87 -23.72
N GLY A 402 -17.23 7.55 -22.58
CA GLY A 402 -16.11 7.90 -21.70
C GLY A 402 -14.92 8.59 -22.38
N LEU A 403 -13.70 8.13 -22.05
CA LEU A 403 -12.42 8.70 -22.51
C LEU A 403 -12.32 8.78 -24.04
N GLY A 404 -12.67 7.70 -24.74
CA GLY A 404 -12.58 7.67 -26.21
C GLY A 404 -13.56 8.65 -26.86
N LYS A 405 -14.75 8.83 -26.30
CA LYS A 405 -15.74 9.80 -26.81
C LYS A 405 -15.25 11.25 -26.65
N GLU A 406 -14.72 11.61 -25.47
CA GLU A 406 -14.16 12.95 -25.25
C GLU A 406 -12.90 13.18 -26.10
N THR A 407 -12.10 12.15 -26.36
CA THR A 407 -10.96 12.22 -27.30
C THR A 407 -11.41 12.61 -28.70
N VAL A 408 -12.48 11.97 -29.22
CA VAL A 408 -13.08 12.34 -30.51
C VAL A 408 -13.60 13.77 -30.50
N ARG A 409 -14.25 14.19 -29.41
CA ARG A 409 -14.74 15.58 -29.25
C ARG A 409 -13.59 16.60 -29.32
N HIS A 410 -12.46 16.35 -28.67
CA HIS A 410 -11.30 17.23 -28.76
C HIS A 410 -10.74 17.31 -30.19
N PHE A 411 -10.61 16.19 -30.92
CA PHE A 411 -10.14 16.23 -32.31
C PHE A 411 -11.10 17.00 -33.24
N VAL A 412 -12.42 16.87 -33.05
CA VAL A 412 -13.41 17.68 -33.78
C VAL A 412 -13.27 19.17 -33.47
N ARG A 413 -13.12 19.51 -32.18
CA ARG A 413 -12.87 20.90 -31.73
C ARG A 413 -11.57 21.45 -32.32
N LEU A 414 -10.54 20.62 -32.48
CA LEU A 414 -9.24 20.95 -33.05
C LEU A 414 -9.22 20.89 -34.58
N ASN A 415 -10.37 20.97 -35.24
CA ASN A 415 -10.50 21.04 -36.68
C ASN A 415 -10.02 19.83 -37.50
N ALA A 416 -9.98 18.63 -36.92
CA ALA A 416 -9.73 17.42 -37.70
C ALA A 416 -10.66 17.34 -38.93
N GLU A 417 -10.11 16.91 -40.07
CA GLU A 417 -10.89 16.77 -41.31
C GLU A 417 -11.84 15.57 -41.21
N LYS A 418 -11.37 14.49 -40.60
CA LYS A 418 -12.14 13.26 -40.39
C LYS A 418 -11.76 12.59 -39.08
N VAL A 419 -12.76 12.18 -38.29
CA VAL A 419 -12.54 11.39 -37.07
C VAL A 419 -13.43 10.15 -37.09
N ILE A 420 -12.84 8.98 -36.92
CA ILE A 420 -13.53 7.69 -36.96
C ILE A 420 -13.72 7.18 -35.53
N ILE A 421 -15.00 7.06 -35.13
CA ILE A 421 -15.43 6.32 -33.96
C ILE A 421 -15.38 4.84 -34.30
N ALA A 422 -14.37 4.13 -33.80
CA ALA A 422 -14.25 2.68 -33.96
C ALA A 422 -14.78 1.98 -32.71
N CYS A 423 -15.94 1.33 -32.82
CA CYS A 423 -16.60 0.71 -31.67
C CYS A 423 -17.42 -0.54 -32.06
N ARG A 424 -17.72 -1.37 -31.07
CA ARG A 424 -18.46 -2.63 -31.27
C ARG A 424 -19.94 -2.42 -31.60
N SER A 425 -20.62 -1.53 -30.86
CA SER A 425 -22.04 -1.19 -31.09
C SER A 425 -22.14 0.07 -31.93
N ILE A 426 -22.58 -0.10 -33.17
CA ILE A 426 -22.82 1.01 -34.10
C ILE A 426 -23.87 1.96 -33.54
N GLU A 427 -24.91 1.45 -32.89
CA GLU A 427 -26.00 2.26 -32.33
C GLU A 427 -25.48 3.22 -31.27
N LYS A 428 -24.62 2.75 -30.35
CA LYS A 428 -23.98 3.61 -29.35
C LYS A 428 -22.98 4.58 -29.98
N GLY A 429 -22.27 4.15 -31.02
CA GLY A 429 -21.36 5.02 -31.77
C GLY A 429 -22.09 6.16 -32.47
N GLU A 430 -23.23 5.89 -33.11
CA GLU A 430 -24.07 6.90 -33.77
C GLU A 430 -24.66 7.89 -32.76
N ALA A 431 -25.10 7.40 -31.59
CA ALA A 431 -25.53 8.28 -30.50
C ALA A 431 -24.39 9.20 -30.02
N ALA A 432 -23.16 8.68 -29.92
CA ALA A 432 -21.99 9.48 -29.56
C ALA A 432 -21.65 10.52 -30.63
N LYS A 433 -21.70 10.14 -31.91
CA LYS A 433 -21.53 11.05 -33.05
C LYS A 433 -22.54 12.20 -33.00
N GLN A 434 -23.83 11.91 -32.86
CA GLN A 434 -24.88 12.93 -32.81
C GLN A 434 -24.65 13.94 -31.67
N ASP A 435 -24.24 13.45 -30.50
CA ASP A 435 -23.91 14.32 -29.37
C ASP A 435 -22.71 15.25 -29.66
N ILE A 436 -21.65 14.70 -30.27
CA ILE A 436 -20.44 15.46 -30.61
C ILE A 436 -20.73 16.51 -31.68
N GLU A 437 -21.45 16.16 -32.74
CA GLU A 437 -21.84 17.10 -33.80
C GLU A 437 -22.72 18.22 -33.25
N ARG A 438 -23.69 17.89 -32.40
CA ARG A 438 -24.56 18.87 -31.73
C ARG A 438 -23.78 19.88 -30.89
N ILE A 439 -22.79 19.41 -30.11
CA ILE A 439 -22.02 20.27 -29.20
C ILE A 439 -20.98 21.10 -29.96
N SER A 440 -20.33 20.50 -30.96
CA SER A 440 -19.27 21.17 -31.73
C SER A 440 -19.79 22.08 -32.84
N GLY A 441 -21.03 21.89 -33.29
CA GLY A 441 -21.60 22.55 -34.47
C GLY A 441 -20.99 22.10 -35.80
N ARG A 442 -20.09 21.09 -35.80
CA ARG A 442 -19.44 20.56 -36.99
C ARG A 442 -20.05 19.24 -37.40
N HIS A 443 -20.70 19.21 -38.55
CA HIS A 443 -21.37 18.03 -39.10
C HIS A 443 -20.54 17.35 -40.18
N GLY A 444 -20.68 16.02 -40.31
CA GLY A 444 -20.06 15.25 -41.39
C GLY A 444 -18.57 14.96 -41.22
N VAL A 445 -17.97 15.42 -40.10
CA VAL A 445 -16.57 15.14 -39.74
C VAL A 445 -16.41 13.76 -39.09
N VAL A 446 -17.43 13.30 -38.36
CA VAL A 446 -17.39 12.08 -37.57
C VAL A 446 -18.05 10.91 -38.33
N GLU A 447 -17.36 9.79 -38.42
CA GLU A 447 -17.89 8.53 -38.96
C GLU A 447 -17.86 7.42 -37.90
N VAL A 448 -18.83 6.50 -37.95
CA VAL A 448 -18.90 5.37 -37.00
C VAL A 448 -18.64 4.08 -37.75
N TRP A 449 -17.59 3.36 -37.35
CA TRP A 449 -17.15 2.13 -38.00
C TRP A 449 -17.15 0.98 -36.98
N LYS A 450 -17.63 -0.20 -37.41
CA LYS A 450 -17.69 -1.39 -36.56
C LYS A 450 -16.28 -1.91 -36.31
N LEU A 451 -15.93 -2.08 -35.04
CA LEU A 451 -14.71 -2.75 -34.60
C LEU A 451 -15.02 -3.55 -33.33
N ASP A 452 -14.98 -4.88 -33.44
CA ASP A 452 -15.01 -5.79 -32.30
C ASP A 452 -13.63 -6.42 -32.08
N LEU A 453 -12.94 -6.00 -31.03
CA LEU A 453 -11.61 -6.53 -30.69
C LEU A 453 -11.66 -7.95 -30.11
N GLN A 454 -12.84 -8.54 -29.90
CA GLN A 454 -12.97 -9.96 -29.54
C GLN A 454 -12.98 -10.88 -30.76
N ASP A 455 -13.02 -10.33 -31.98
CA ASP A 455 -13.14 -11.05 -33.24
C ASP A 455 -12.08 -10.59 -34.23
N TYR A 456 -11.10 -11.46 -34.52
CA TYR A 456 -10.00 -11.14 -35.43
C TYR A 456 -10.46 -10.82 -36.85
N ASP A 457 -11.58 -11.40 -37.33
CA ASP A 457 -12.11 -11.06 -38.66
C ASP A 457 -12.69 -9.65 -38.67
N SER A 458 -13.34 -9.22 -37.58
CA SER A 458 -13.75 -7.83 -37.41
C SER A 458 -12.56 -6.88 -37.41
N VAL A 459 -11.44 -7.24 -36.79
CA VAL A 459 -10.20 -6.42 -36.76
C VAL A 459 -9.62 -6.30 -38.18
N LYS A 460 -9.49 -7.42 -38.90
CA LYS A 460 -8.99 -7.45 -40.27
C LYS A 460 -9.86 -6.65 -41.23
N ALA A 461 -11.19 -6.81 -41.15
CA ALA A 461 -12.13 -6.07 -41.99
C ALA A 461 -12.08 -4.56 -41.72
N PHE A 462 -11.96 -4.15 -40.45
CA PHE A 462 -11.79 -2.74 -40.10
C PHE A 462 -10.49 -2.16 -40.68
N ALA A 463 -9.36 -2.86 -40.50
CA ALA A 463 -8.08 -2.40 -41.01
C ALA A 463 -8.04 -2.36 -42.55
N GLN A 464 -8.64 -3.35 -43.22
CA GLN A 464 -8.80 -3.35 -44.68
C GLN A 464 -9.60 -2.13 -45.16
N LYS A 465 -10.71 -1.80 -44.49
CA LYS A 465 -11.49 -0.58 -44.78
C LYS A 465 -10.65 0.68 -44.59
N ALA A 466 -9.81 0.73 -43.56
CA ALA A 466 -8.93 1.87 -43.29
C ALA A 466 -7.85 2.09 -44.36
N GLN A 467 -7.43 1.04 -45.08
CA GLN A 467 -6.50 1.19 -46.22
C GLN A 467 -7.08 2.08 -47.33
N GLY A 468 -8.42 2.12 -47.48
CA GLY A 468 -9.10 2.97 -48.45
C GLY A 468 -9.17 4.46 -48.06
N LEU A 469 -8.69 4.85 -46.88
CA LEU A 469 -8.64 6.25 -46.49
C LEU A 469 -7.63 7.01 -47.37
N ARG A 470 -7.90 8.28 -47.65
CA ARG A 470 -6.95 9.15 -48.37
C ARG A 470 -5.63 9.31 -47.59
N ARG A 471 -5.73 9.48 -46.27
CA ARG A 471 -4.62 9.58 -45.31
C ARG A 471 -5.09 9.11 -43.94
N LEU A 472 -4.15 8.76 -43.08
CA LEU A 472 -4.33 8.41 -41.67
C LEU A 472 -3.15 9.00 -40.90
N ASP A 473 -3.43 9.89 -39.96
CA ASP A 473 -2.40 10.69 -39.28
C ASP A 473 -2.24 10.30 -37.81
N ILE A 474 -3.34 9.93 -37.16
CA ILE A 474 -3.37 9.63 -35.74
C ILE A 474 -4.27 8.42 -35.51
N VAL A 475 -3.73 7.42 -34.81
CA VAL A 475 -4.49 6.27 -34.31
C VAL A 475 -4.36 6.24 -32.80
N ILE A 476 -5.49 6.33 -32.10
CA ILE A 476 -5.58 6.16 -30.65
C ILE A 476 -6.25 4.82 -30.34
N GLU A 477 -5.45 3.84 -29.97
CA GLU A 477 -5.94 2.55 -29.50
C GLU A 477 -6.32 2.63 -28.02
N ASN A 478 -7.51 3.15 -27.76
CA ASN A 478 -8.06 3.41 -26.43
C ASN A 478 -8.92 2.26 -25.88
N ALA A 479 -9.49 1.41 -26.74
CA ALA A 479 -10.38 0.35 -26.31
C ALA A 479 -9.70 -0.62 -25.33
N GLY A 480 -10.40 -0.95 -24.25
CA GLY A 480 -9.95 -1.97 -23.30
C GLY A 480 -11.10 -2.47 -22.42
N ILE A 481 -10.92 -3.66 -21.84
CA ILE A 481 -11.85 -4.26 -20.87
C ILE A 481 -11.12 -4.60 -19.58
N ASN A 482 -11.84 -4.53 -18.47
CA ASN A 482 -11.41 -5.00 -17.16
C ASN A 482 -12.54 -5.86 -16.58
N THR A 483 -12.34 -7.17 -16.54
CA THR A 483 -13.33 -8.14 -16.02
C THR A 483 -12.68 -9.10 -15.03
N PHE A 484 -13.44 -9.50 -14.03
CA PHE A 484 -13.02 -10.49 -13.02
C PHE A 484 -13.43 -11.91 -13.39
N LYS A 485 -14.11 -12.09 -14.53
CA LYS A 485 -14.58 -13.38 -15.00
C LYS A 485 -13.72 -13.86 -16.16
N TYR A 486 -13.29 -15.12 -16.10
CA TYR A 486 -12.62 -15.74 -17.22
C TYR A 486 -13.62 -15.97 -18.35
N VAL A 487 -13.37 -15.36 -19.50
CA VAL A 487 -14.13 -15.56 -20.73
C VAL A 487 -13.15 -15.82 -21.86
N SER A 488 -13.42 -16.81 -22.71
CA SER A 488 -12.60 -17.08 -23.89
C SER A 488 -13.10 -16.24 -25.07
N ALA A 489 -12.18 -15.60 -25.81
CA ALA A 489 -12.45 -14.85 -27.03
C ALA A 489 -11.32 -15.10 -28.04
N ALA A 490 -11.66 -15.52 -29.27
CA ALA A 490 -10.70 -15.78 -30.34
C ALA A 490 -9.49 -16.65 -29.93
N GLY A 491 -9.73 -17.70 -29.14
CA GLY A 491 -8.71 -18.65 -28.69
C GLY A 491 -7.83 -18.20 -27.52
N ASN A 492 -8.03 -16.98 -26.98
CA ASN A 492 -7.35 -16.49 -25.79
C ASN A 492 -8.35 -16.03 -24.71
N GLU A 493 -7.88 -15.73 -23.50
CA GLU A 493 -8.69 -15.06 -22.48
C GLU A 493 -9.04 -13.63 -22.95
N SER A 494 -10.30 -13.24 -22.77
CA SER A 494 -10.91 -12.02 -23.31
C SER A 494 -10.15 -10.72 -23.06
N THR A 495 -9.59 -10.52 -21.86
CA THR A 495 -8.81 -9.33 -21.52
C THR A 495 -7.50 -9.31 -22.30
N ILE A 496 -6.82 -10.45 -22.41
CA ILE A 496 -5.62 -10.60 -23.24
C ILE A 496 -5.95 -10.45 -24.73
N THR A 497 -7.08 -11.01 -25.20
CA THR A 497 -7.55 -10.86 -26.58
C THR A 497 -7.75 -9.39 -26.92
N VAL A 498 -8.57 -8.68 -26.13
CA VAL A 498 -8.97 -7.30 -26.43
C VAL A 498 -7.85 -6.31 -26.22
N ASN A 499 -7.20 -6.34 -25.06
CA ASN A 499 -6.24 -5.28 -24.67
C ASN A 499 -4.85 -5.51 -25.28
N VAL A 500 -4.49 -6.75 -25.62
CA VAL A 500 -3.14 -7.08 -26.11
C VAL A 500 -3.20 -7.58 -27.55
N VAL A 501 -3.72 -8.79 -27.79
CA VAL A 501 -3.56 -9.46 -29.09
C VAL A 501 -4.22 -8.68 -30.22
N SER A 502 -5.49 -8.31 -30.06
CA SER A 502 -6.23 -7.55 -31.09
C SER A 502 -5.75 -6.12 -31.22
N THR A 503 -5.30 -5.49 -30.14
CA THR A 503 -4.68 -4.15 -30.16
C THR A 503 -3.41 -4.14 -31.00
N PHE A 504 -2.48 -5.08 -30.78
CA PHE A 504 -1.27 -5.14 -31.60
C PHE A 504 -1.52 -5.65 -33.02
N LEU A 505 -2.52 -6.53 -33.22
CA LEU A 505 -2.94 -6.93 -34.55
C LEU A 505 -3.47 -5.73 -35.35
N LEU A 506 -4.34 -4.92 -34.76
CA LEU A 506 -4.88 -3.73 -35.39
C LEU A 506 -3.77 -2.71 -35.68
N ALA A 507 -2.90 -2.45 -34.71
CA ALA A 507 -1.76 -1.56 -34.84
C ALA A 507 -0.89 -1.90 -36.06
N LEU A 508 -0.48 -3.17 -36.19
CA LEU A 508 0.35 -3.63 -37.31
C LEU A 508 -0.40 -3.58 -38.65
N LEU A 509 -1.71 -3.86 -38.66
CA LEU A 509 -2.51 -3.79 -39.88
C LEU A 509 -2.80 -2.36 -40.35
N LEU A 510 -2.83 -1.39 -39.44
CA LEU A 510 -2.98 0.05 -39.76
C LEU A 510 -1.65 0.72 -40.10
N LEU A 511 -0.53 0.13 -39.67
CA LEU A 511 0.81 0.68 -39.85
C LEU A 511 1.18 1.00 -41.32
N PRO A 512 0.83 0.19 -42.35
CA PRO A 512 1.12 0.53 -43.74
C PRO A 512 0.45 1.85 -44.17
N LYS A 513 -0.80 2.08 -43.73
CA LYS A 513 -1.54 3.30 -44.07
C LYS A 513 -0.97 4.52 -43.37
N LEU A 514 -0.52 4.38 -42.12
CA LEU A 514 0.21 5.43 -41.41
C LEU A 514 1.51 5.77 -42.16
N GLN A 515 2.32 4.76 -42.50
CA GLN A 515 3.58 4.95 -43.24
C GLN A 515 3.36 5.63 -44.61
N GLU A 516 2.36 5.17 -45.37
CA GLU A 516 1.97 5.79 -46.64
C GLU A 516 1.58 7.26 -46.45
N SER A 517 0.76 7.54 -45.44
CA SER A 517 0.29 8.90 -45.15
C SER A 517 1.45 9.82 -44.78
N GLY A 518 2.39 9.35 -43.96
CA GLY A 518 3.58 10.12 -43.59
C GLY A 518 4.46 10.48 -44.80
N LYS A 519 4.56 9.57 -45.78
CA LYS A 519 5.25 9.84 -47.06
C LYS A 519 4.52 10.90 -47.89
N ILE A 520 3.19 10.85 -47.96
CA ILE A 520 2.37 11.81 -48.72
C ILE A 520 2.45 13.22 -48.11
N THR A 521 2.46 13.31 -46.78
CA THR A 521 2.31 14.58 -46.07
C THR A 521 3.63 15.18 -45.61
N ALA A 522 4.74 14.44 -45.78
CA ALA A 522 6.04 14.77 -45.20
C ALA A 522 5.99 15.02 -43.68
N THR A 523 5.10 14.32 -42.98
CA THR A 523 4.97 14.35 -41.51
C THR A 523 5.18 12.96 -40.94
N THR A 524 5.35 12.84 -39.63
CA THR A 524 5.38 11.54 -38.94
C THR A 524 4.04 11.30 -38.26
N PRO A 525 3.22 10.36 -38.74
CA PRO A 525 1.98 9.97 -38.08
C PRO A 525 2.24 9.31 -36.73
N THR A 526 1.20 9.28 -35.90
CA THR A 526 1.31 8.77 -34.53
C THR A 526 0.33 7.63 -34.28
N LEU A 527 0.85 6.56 -33.72
CA LEU A 527 0.12 5.42 -33.19
C LEU A 527 0.30 5.41 -31.68
N THR A 528 -0.78 5.65 -30.95
CA THR A 528 -0.80 5.69 -29.49
C THR A 528 -1.57 4.51 -28.94
N ILE A 529 -0.93 3.72 -28.06
CA ILE A 529 -1.59 2.66 -27.28
C ILE A 529 -1.93 3.19 -25.88
N VAL A 530 -3.20 3.11 -25.48
CA VAL A 530 -3.62 3.54 -24.14
C VAL A 530 -3.38 2.42 -23.15
N SER A 531 -2.28 2.55 -22.40
CA SER A 531 -1.93 1.68 -21.29
C SER A 531 -2.49 2.21 -19.96
N SER A 532 -1.83 1.91 -18.84
CA SER A 532 -2.25 2.36 -17.51
C SER A 532 -1.11 2.25 -16.50
N GLU A 533 -1.11 3.10 -15.47
CA GLU A 533 -0.19 2.94 -14.33
C GLU A 533 -0.42 1.66 -13.52
N VAL A 534 -1.51 0.92 -13.74
CA VAL A 534 -1.65 -0.38 -13.07
C VAL A 534 -0.59 -1.40 -13.49
N HIS A 535 0.16 -1.15 -14.58
CA HIS A 535 1.32 -1.96 -14.93
C HIS A 535 2.43 -1.93 -13.86
N PHE A 536 2.43 -0.92 -12.96
CA PHE A 536 3.31 -0.88 -11.79
C PHE A 536 2.87 -1.86 -10.67
N LEU A 537 1.62 -2.33 -10.71
CA LEU A 537 1.00 -3.07 -9.61
C LEU A 537 1.10 -4.60 -9.73
N THR A 538 1.63 -5.12 -10.84
CA THR A 538 1.79 -6.55 -11.06
C THR A 538 3.26 -6.98 -11.06
N ALA A 539 3.53 -8.15 -10.50
CA ALA A 539 4.84 -8.80 -10.55
C ALA A 539 5.00 -9.75 -11.75
N LEU A 540 3.97 -9.85 -12.59
CA LEU A 540 3.77 -10.84 -13.65
C LEU A 540 4.07 -12.27 -13.16
N PRO A 541 3.18 -12.88 -12.36
CA PRO A 541 3.40 -14.23 -11.80
C PRO A 541 3.71 -15.30 -12.85
N GLU A 542 3.19 -15.13 -14.06
CA GLU A 542 3.33 -16.08 -15.18
C GLU A 542 4.69 -15.99 -15.90
N LYS A 543 5.54 -15.02 -15.55
CA LYS A 543 6.84 -14.78 -16.23
C LYS A 543 7.77 -16.00 -16.27
N SER A 544 7.66 -16.90 -15.31
CA SER A 544 8.48 -18.11 -15.21
C SER A 544 7.88 -19.33 -15.91
N ALA A 545 6.64 -19.23 -16.44
CA ALA A 545 6.03 -20.32 -17.19
C ALA A 545 6.79 -20.60 -18.50
N PRO A 546 6.67 -21.77 -19.14
CA PRO A 546 7.30 -22.02 -20.45
C PRO A 546 6.73 -21.15 -21.59
N SER A 547 5.41 -20.97 -21.64
CA SER A 547 4.76 -19.90 -22.42
C SER A 547 3.94 -19.04 -21.48
N ILE A 548 4.20 -17.75 -21.51
CA ILE A 548 3.46 -16.75 -20.72
C ILE A 548 2.01 -16.74 -21.19
N PHE A 549 1.77 -16.60 -22.50
CA PHE A 549 0.41 -16.49 -23.02
C PHE A 549 -0.43 -17.75 -22.82
N ASP A 550 0.13 -18.95 -23.00
CA ASP A 550 -0.61 -20.19 -22.71
C ASP A 550 -0.97 -20.30 -21.23
N LYS A 551 -0.06 -19.86 -20.35
CA LYS A 551 -0.35 -19.82 -18.91
C LYS A 551 -1.44 -18.80 -18.57
N LEU A 552 -1.45 -17.64 -19.22
CA LEU A 552 -2.51 -16.65 -19.07
C LEU A 552 -3.86 -17.18 -19.58
N ASN A 553 -3.86 -18.07 -20.59
CA ASN A 553 -5.03 -18.71 -21.17
C ASN A 553 -5.49 -19.98 -20.45
N ASP A 554 -4.82 -20.40 -19.37
CA ASP A 554 -5.26 -21.55 -18.57
C ASP A 554 -6.34 -21.13 -17.57
N GLN A 555 -7.59 -21.49 -17.86
CA GLN A 555 -8.74 -21.20 -17.02
C GLN A 555 -8.58 -21.71 -15.57
N LYS A 556 -7.88 -22.82 -15.34
CA LYS A 556 -7.75 -23.42 -13.99
C LYS A 556 -6.81 -22.63 -13.09
N SER A 557 -5.85 -21.90 -13.66
CA SER A 557 -4.87 -21.11 -12.92
C SER A 557 -4.95 -19.61 -13.18
N ALA A 558 -5.99 -19.17 -13.90
CA ALA A 558 -6.22 -17.79 -14.27
C ALA A 558 -6.42 -16.89 -13.03
N ARG A 559 -5.56 -15.87 -12.91
CA ARG A 559 -5.62 -14.87 -11.86
C ARG A 559 -6.37 -13.62 -12.34
N MET A 560 -7.71 -13.71 -12.40
CA MET A 560 -8.52 -12.63 -12.96
C MET A 560 -8.45 -11.31 -12.17
N SER A 561 -8.12 -11.35 -10.88
CA SER A 561 -7.92 -10.15 -10.06
C SER A 561 -6.71 -9.29 -10.46
N ASP A 562 -5.70 -9.89 -11.11
CA ASP A 562 -4.50 -9.19 -11.59
C ASP A 562 -4.45 -9.06 -13.12
N ARG A 563 -5.45 -9.63 -13.82
CA ARG A 563 -5.44 -9.80 -15.28
C ARG A 563 -5.31 -8.48 -16.04
N TYR A 564 -6.03 -7.46 -15.62
CA TYR A 564 -5.98 -6.15 -16.26
C TYR A 564 -4.61 -5.49 -16.09
N ASN A 565 -4.02 -5.58 -14.90
CA ASN A 565 -2.67 -5.07 -14.63
C ASN A 565 -1.65 -5.76 -15.54
N VAL A 566 -1.76 -7.10 -15.67
CA VAL A 566 -0.94 -7.90 -16.57
C VAL A 566 -1.13 -7.47 -18.02
N SER A 567 -2.37 -7.28 -18.51
CA SER A 567 -2.58 -6.85 -19.90
C SER A 567 -1.93 -5.50 -20.20
N LYS A 568 -2.01 -4.56 -19.26
CA LYS A 568 -1.40 -3.23 -19.40
C LYS A 568 0.13 -3.28 -19.35
N LEU A 569 0.71 -4.18 -18.55
CA LEU A 569 2.15 -4.45 -18.57
C LEU A 569 2.61 -5.06 -19.91
N MET A 570 1.83 -5.96 -20.50
CA MET A 570 2.16 -6.57 -21.80
C MET A 570 2.17 -5.55 -22.93
N GLU A 571 1.23 -4.59 -22.92
CA GLU A 571 1.25 -3.46 -23.86
C GLU A 571 2.54 -2.64 -23.75
N VAL A 572 2.99 -2.34 -22.52
CA VAL A 572 4.25 -1.61 -22.27
C VAL A 572 5.43 -2.38 -22.83
N PHE A 573 5.54 -3.69 -22.57
CA PHE A 573 6.63 -4.50 -23.09
C PHE A 573 6.65 -4.54 -24.62
N ALA A 574 5.50 -4.78 -25.26
CA ALA A 574 5.40 -4.85 -26.70
C ALA A 574 5.73 -3.50 -27.37
N CYS A 575 5.19 -2.38 -26.90
CA CYS A 575 5.49 -1.07 -27.46
C CYS A 575 6.99 -0.73 -27.36
N ARG A 576 7.61 -1.00 -26.20
CA ARG A 576 9.03 -0.75 -25.99
C ARG A 576 9.90 -1.63 -26.87
N GLU A 577 9.53 -2.90 -27.04
CA GLU A 577 10.32 -3.82 -27.86
C GLU A 577 10.23 -3.50 -29.35
N ILE A 578 9.03 -3.19 -29.86
CA ILE A 578 8.86 -2.71 -31.24
C ILE A 578 9.73 -1.46 -31.46
N ALA A 579 9.63 -0.47 -30.58
CA ALA A 579 10.40 0.77 -30.73
C ALA A 579 11.92 0.58 -30.58
N ARG A 580 12.35 -0.39 -29.76
CA ARG A 580 13.77 -0.75 -29.63
C ARG A 580 14.31 -1.39 -30.91
N GLN A 581 13.51 -2.21 -31.58
CA GLN A 581 13.89 -2.89 -32.82
C GLN A 581 13.74 -1.99 -34.06
N HIS A 582 12.81 -1.03 -34.03
CA HIS A 582 12.45 -0.19 -35.18
C HIS A 582 12.44 1.30 -34.77
N PRO A 583 13.59 2.01 -34.85
CA PRO A 583 13.65 3.43 -34.54
C PRO A 583 12.65 4.26 -35.35
N ALA A 584 12.23 5.41 -34.82
CA ALA A 584 11.19 6.27 -35.42
C ALA A 584 11.48 6.65 -36.89
N GLU A 585 12.75 6.89 -37.22
CA GLU A 585 13.20 7.22 -38.58
C GLU A 585 13.00 6.07 -39.56
N GLN A 586 13.20 4.84 -39.09
CA GLN A 586 13.02 3.63 -39.90
C GLN A 586 11.52 3.29 -40.00
N LEU A 587 10.81 3.27 -38.87
CA LEU A 587 9.40 2.90 -38.83
C LEU A 587 8.52 3.91 -39.59
N GLY A 588 8.95 5.17 -39.69
CA GLY A 588 8.21 6.27 -40.32
C GLY A 588 6.97 6.71 -39.53
N VAL A 589 6.77 6.16 -38.32
CA VAL A 589 5.61 6.35 -37.45
C VAL A 589 6.09 6.45 -36.00
N THR A 590 5.50 7.37 -35.24
CA THR A 590 5.72 7.46 -33.79
C THR A 590 4.83 6.43 -33.10
N LEU A 591 5.43 5.44 -32.44
CA LEU A 591 4.71 4.52 -31.55
C LEU A 591 4.94 4.98 -30.11
N ASN A 592 3.90 5.46 -29.44
CA ASN A 592 3.97 5.82 -28.02
C ASN A 592 2.84 5.14 -27.23
N PHE A 593 2.95 5.16 -25.90
CA PHE A 593 1.96 4.53 -25.04
C PHE A 593 1.79 5.30 -23.75
N ILE A 594 0.55 5.43 -23.30
CA ILE A 594 0.19 6.45 -22.29
C ILE A 594 -0.68 5.90 -21.18
N ASN A 595 -0.68 6.60 -20.04
CA ASN A 595 -1.67 6.43 -18.99
C ASN A 595 -2.51 7.71 -18.84
N PRO A 596 -3.85 7.61 -18.85
CA PRO A 596 -4.73 8.77 -18.63
C PRO A 596 -4.91 9.16 -17.17
N GLY A 597 -4.37 8.37 -16.23
CA GLY A 597 -4.67 8.46 -14.81
C GLY A 597 -6.00 7.76 -14.46
N LEU A 598 -6.40 7.82 -13.20
CA LEU A 598 -7.70 7.31 -12.77
C LEU A 598 -8.80 8.22 -13.30
N CYS A 599 -9.64 7.70 -14.19
CA CYS A 599 -10.74 8.45 -14.80
C CYS A 599 -12.09 7.82 -14.44
N ASN A 600 -13.09 8.65 -14.17
CA ASN A 600 -14.46 8.20 -13.92
C ASN A 600 -15.10 7.68 -15.23
N SER A 601 -14.83 6.42 -15.56
CA SER A 601 -15.18 5.79 -16.84
C SER A 601 -15.93 4.48 -16.64
N GLU A 602 -16.62 4.03 -17.69
CA GLU A 602 -17.35 2.76 -17.70
C GLU A 602 -16.45 1.51 -17.60
N LEU A 603 -15.12 1.68 -17.58
CA LEU A 603 -14.17 0.58 -17.38
C LEU A 603 -14.37 -0.12 -16.03
N SER A 604 -14.84 0.61 -15.01
CA SER A 604 -15.11 0.10 -13.66
C SER A 604 -16.51 -0.49 -13.47
N ARG A 605 -17.32 -0.62 -14.54
CA ARG A 605 -18.74 -1.01 -14.45
C ARG A 605 -19.02 -2.36 -13.78
N GLU A 606 -18.07 -3.29 -13.78
CA GLU A 606 -18.20 -4.59 -13.10
C GLU A 606 -17.89 -4.51 -11.60
N LEU A 607 -17.28 -3.42 -11.13
CA LEU A 607 -16.96 -3.10 -9.74
C LEU A 607 -17.92 -2.03 -9.18
N ASP A 608 -19.22 -2.12 -9.49
CA ASP A 608 -20.23 -1.15 -9.04
C ASP A 608 -20.61 -1.34 -7.55
N ILE A 609 -19.65 -1.11 -6.67
CA ILE A 609 -19.79 -1.16 -5.21
C ILE A 609 -19.70 0.27 -4.66
N ALA A 610 -20.49 0.60 -3.64
CA ALA A 610 -20.58 1.96 -3.08
C ALA A 610 -19.22 2.56 -2.70
N ALA A 611 -18.29 1.74 -2.18
CA ALA A 611 -16.93 2.15 -1.84
C ALA A 611 -16.11 2.57 -3.08
N VAL A 612 -16.27 1.87 -4.22
CA VAL A 612 -15.60 2.19 -5.49
C VAL A 612 -16.18 3.48 -6.07
N ARG A 613 -17.50 3.67 -6.01
CA ARG A 613 -18.15 4.94 -6.41
C ARG A 613 -17.68 6.13 -5.58
N PHE A 614 -17.58 5.96 -4.27
CA PHE A 614 -17.08 6.99 -3.36
C PHE A 614 -15.61 7.34 -3.66
N MET A 615 -14.76 6.34 -3.88
CA MET A 615 -13.36 6.53 -4.26
C MET A 615 -13.22 7.21 -5.63
N LEU A 616 -13.96 6.76 -6.66
CA LEU A 616 -13.97 7.43 -7.97
C LEU A 616 -14.45 8.87 -7.88
N GLY A 617 -15.47 9.15 -7.05
CA GLY A 617 -15.99 10.51 -6.85
C GLY A 617 -15.00 11.47 -6.18
N LEU A 618 -14.05 10.96 -5.40
CA LEU A 618 -13.05 11.76 -4.69
C LEU A 618 -11.73 11.90 -5.45
N PHE A 619 -11.30 10.86 -6.18
CA PHE A 619 -9.93 10.75 -6.70
C PHE A 619 -9.84 10.68 -8.23
N ALA A 620 -10.95 10.44 -8.96
CA ALA A 620 -10.88 10.24 -10.40
C ALA A 620 -11.04 11.56 -11.18
N ARG A 621 -10.20 11.75 -12.19
CA ARG A 621 -10.40 12.77 -13.23
C ARG A 621 -11.70 12.53 -13.97
N THR A 622 -12.26 13.62 -14.52
CA THR A 622 -13.31 13.50 -15.52
C THR A 622 -12.74 12.84 -16.78
N THR A 623 -13.60 12.19 -17.56
CA THR A 623 -13.18 11.59 -18.84
C THR A 623 -12.71 12.62 -19.86
N GLU A 624 -13.15 13.88 -19.73
CA GLU A 624 -12.66 14.99 -20.54
C GLU A 624 -11.19 15.28 -20.20
N VAL A 625 -10.86 15.47 -18.92
CA VAL A 625 -9.48 15.75 -18.49
C VAL A 625 -8.54 14.59 -18.84
N GLY A 626 -8.98 13.35 -18.65
CA GLY A 626 -8.21 12.17 -19.05
C GLY A 626 -7.99 12.10 -20.56
N ALA A 627 -9.00 12.45 -21.37
CA ALA A 627 -8.89 12.45 -22.84
C ALA A 627 -7.86 13.44 -23.37
N ARG A 628 -7.60 14.54 -22.66
CA ARG A 628 -6.54 15.50 -23.02
C ARG A 628 -5.17 14.81 -23.13
N THR A 629 -4.89 13.83 -22.28
CA THR A 629 -3.63 13.07 -22.33
C THR A 629 -3.54 12.18 -23.58
N LEU A 630 -4.65 11.57 -24.01
CA LEU A 630 -4.74 10.78 -25.24
C LEU A 630 -4.51 11.66 -26.47
N VAL A 631 -5.14 12.83 -26.50
CA VAL A 631 -5.00 13.81 -27.57
C VAL A 631 -3.56 14.34 -27.63
N HIS A 632 -2.98 14.69 -26.47
CA HIS A 632 -1.58 15.11 -26.39
C HIS A 632 -0.63 14.04 -26.93
N ALA A 633 -0.83 12.77 -26.54
CA ALA A 633 -0.03 11.66 -27.02
C ALA A 633 -0.13 11.46 -28.54
N GLY A 634 -1.35 11.53 -29.09
CA GLY A 634 -1.58 11.43 -30.54
C GLY A 634 -1.01 12.60 -31.35
N LEU A 635 -0.84 13.76 -30.72
CA LEU A 635 -0.23 14.95 -31.33
C LEU A 635 1.27 15.05 -31.09
N SER A 636 1.84 14.17 -30.26
CA SER A 636 3.27 14.13 -29.98
C SER A 636 4.06 13.58 -31.17
N GLY A 637 5.32 14.00 -31.29
CA GLY A 637 6.22 13.60 -32.35
C GLY A 637 7.18 12.48 -31.94
N LYS A 638 8.24 12.33 -32.75
CA LYS A 638 9.26 11.29 -32.63
C LYS A 638 9.94 11.23 -31.27
N GLU A 639 9.97 12.34 -30.54
CA GLU A 639 10.53 12.44 -29.19
C GLU A 639 9.84 11.51 -28.17
N THR A 640 8.62 11.06 -28.49
CA THR A 640 7.83 10.13 -27.67
C THR A 640 7.86 8.68 -28.16
N HIS A 641 8.55 8.40 -29.27
CA HIS A 641 8.63 7.05 -29.82
C HIS A 641 9.28 6.07 -28.82
N GLY A 642 8.61 4.97 -28.54
CA GLY A 642 9.00 3.95 -27.56
C GLY A 642 8.90 4.38 -26.11
N LYS A 643 8.30 5.56 -25.82
CA LYS A 643 8.25 6.12 -24.47
C LYS A 643 6.87 6.03 -23.87
N TYR A 644 6.88 5.86 -22.55
CA TYR A 644 5.69 5.90 -21.72
C TYR A 644 5.38 7.35 -21.33
N LEU A 645 4.11 7.75 -21.44
CA LEU A 645 3.66 9.06 -20.97
C LEU A 645 2.65 8.92 -19.82
N SER A 646 2.79 9.78 -18.82
CA SER A 646 1.76 10.04 -17.81
C SER A 646 1.65 11.56 -17.66
N ASP A 647 0.44 12.09 -17.46
CA ASP A 647 0.19 13.53 -17.35
C ASP A 647 0.77 14.38 -18.50
N SER A 648 0.68 13.86 -19.72
CA SER A 648 1.23 14.49 -20.93
C SER A 648 2.76 14.69 -20.89
N LYS A 649 3.47 13.92 -20.06
CA LYS A 649 4.94 13.96 -19.96
C LYS A 649 5.52 12.56 -20.09
N VAL A 650 6.68 12.48 -20.74
CA VAL A 650 7.49 11.26 -20.75
C VAL A 650 7.92 10.93 -19.33
N THR A 651 7.73 9.67 -18.92
CA THR A 651 8.08 9.19 -17.59
C THR A 651 8.61 7.75 -17.63
N HIS A 652 9.08 7.27 -16.48
CA HIS A 652 9.62 5.93 -16.31
C HIS A 652 8.53 4.85 -16.32
N CYS A 653 8.86 3.67 -16.82
CA CYS A 653 8.01 2.48 -16.69
C CYS A 653 8.23 1.80 -15.33
N ALA A 654 7.43 0.75 -15.05
CA ALA A 654 7.60 -0.06 -13.85
C ALA A 654 9.03 -0.61 -13.69
N PRO A 655 9.54 -0.78 -12.44
CA PRO A 655 10.85 -1.38 -12.19
C PRO A 655 11.00 -2.78 -12.79
N LEU A 656 9.91 -3.53 -12.95
CA LEU A 656 9.92 -4.83 -13.65
C LEU A 656 10.29 -4.72 -15.13
N VAL A 657 10.05 -3.55 -15.74
CA VAL A 657 10.34 -3.26 -17.15
C VAL A 657 11.75 -2.70 -17.32
N GLU A 658 12.15 -1.74 -16.48
CA GLU A 658 13.43 -1.02 -16.62
C GLU A 658 14.57 -1.59 -15.76
N GLY A 659 14.24 -2.45 -14.80
CA GLY A 659 15.20 -3.05 -13.87
C GLY A 659 15.90 -4.30 -14.40
N ARG A 660 16.64 -4.98 -13.50
CA ARG A 660 17.41 -6.19 -13.83
C ARG A 660 16.48 -7.30 -14.36
N GLY A 661 16.79 -7.83 -15.54
CA GLY A 661 15.99 -8.86 -16.22
C GLY A 661 14.80 -8.33 -17.02
N GLY A 662 14.49 -7.03 -16.94
CA GLY A 662 13.36 -6.42 -17.65
C GLY A 662 13.48 -6.51 -19.18
N ALA A 663 14.69 -6.29 -19.73
CA ALA A 663 14.94 -6.39 -21.17
C ALA A 663 14.76 -7.81 -21.73
N GLU A 664 15.16 -8.84 -20.97
CA GLU A 664 14.97 -10.24 -21.36
C GLU A 664 13.49 -10.60 -21.37
N LEU A 665 12.77 -10.23 -20.31
CA LEU A 665 11.32 -10.44 -20.21
C LEU A 665 10.56 -9.68 -21.30
N GLN A 666 10.97 -8.44 -21.59
CA GLN A 666 10.42 -7.62 -22.67
C GLN A 666 10.55 -8.33 -24.03
N SER A 667 11.76 -8.76 -24.39
CA SER A 667 12.03 -9.47 -25.65
C SER A 667 11.22 -10.76 -25.74
N ARG A 668 11.10 -11.48 -24.63
CA ARG A 668 10.32 -12.71 -24.55
C ARG A 668 8.82 -12.49 -24.74
N VAL A 669 8.22 -11.53 -24.04
CA VAL A 669 6.79 -11.20 -24.18
C VAL A 669 6.47 -10.78 -25.61
N TRP A 670 7.31 -9.93 -26.21
CA TRP A 670 7.14 -9.54 -27.60
C TRP A 670 7.27 -10.72 -28.56
N LYS A 671 8.25 -11.60 -28.38
CA LYS A 671 8.41 -12.78 -29.23
C LYS A 671 7.18 -13.67 -29.21
N GLU A 672 6.68 -14.04 -28.02
CA GLU A 672 5.47 -14.87 -27.90
C GLU A 672 4.23 -14.18 -28.50
N LEU A 673 4.13 -12.84 -28.39
CA LEU A 673 3.06 -12.07 -29.01
C LEU A 673 3.20 -12.05 -30.55
N ALA A 674 4.40 -11.77 -31.06
CA ALA A 674 4.70 -11.69 -32.48
C ALA A 674 4.41 -13.02 -33.19
N ASP A 675 4.82 -14.15 -32.60
CA ASP A 675 4.52 -15.49 -33.11
C ASP A 675 3.00 -15.73 -33.22
N ARG A 676 2.22 -15.24 -32.25
CA ARG A 676 0.74 -15.32 -32.28
C ARG A 676 0.14 -14.41 -33.34
N LEU A 677 0.63 -13.19 -33.46
CA LEU A 677 0.16 -12.22 -34.46
C LEU A 677 0.39 -12.76 -35.88
N ASP A 678 1.55 -13.36 -36.15
CA ASP A 678 1.85 -13.98 -37.44
C ASP A 678 0.99 -15.23 -37.70
N ALA A 679 0.70 -16.03 -36.66
CA ALA A 679 -0.23 -17.14 -36.77
C ALA A 679 -1.67 -16.69 -37.11
N ILE A 680 -2.10 -15.54 -36.58
CA ILE A 680 -3.43 -14.96 -36.87
C ILE A 680 -3.47 -14.34 -38.28
N GLN A 681 -2.42 -13.63 -38.67
CA GLN A 681 -2.27 -13.00 -39.98
C GLN A 681 -0.84 -13.21 -40.51
N PRO A 682 -0.63 -14.24 -41.35
CA PRO A 682 0.70 -14.55 -41.86
C PRO A 682 1.35 -13.38 -42.58
N GLY A 683 2.58 -13.05 -42.19
CA GLY A 683 3.37 -11.96 -42.75
C GLY A 683 3.03 -10.58 -42.19
N VAL A 684 2.16 -10.46 -41.18
CA VAL A 684 1.80 -9.17 -40.57
C VAL A 684 3.01 -8.44 -39.99
N LEU A 685 4.04 -9.15 -39.54
CA LEU A 685 5.25 -8.57 -38.97
C LEU A 685 6.16 -7.89 -40.01
N LYS A 686 6.05 -8.24 -41.29
CA LYS A 686 6.90 -7.68 -42.37
C LYS A 686 6.75 -6.17 -42.53
N VAL A 687 5.66 -5.60 -42.04
CA VAL A 687 5.43 -4.15 -42.03
C VAL A 687 6.44 -3.39 -41.16
N LEU A 688 7.10 -4.07 -40.23
CA LEU A 688 8.11 -3.50 -39.34
C LEU A 688 9.49 -3.44 -40.01
N ASP A 689 9.75 -4.27 -41.03
CA ASP A 689 11.03 -4.39 -41.74
C ASP A 689 11.22 -3.30 -42.83
N VAL A 690 10.86 -2.05 -42.51
CA VAL A 690 10.94 -0.90 -43.44
C VAL A 690 12.36 -0.51 -43.77
#